data_AF-A0A942CMQ2-F1
#
_entry.id   AF-A0A942CMQ2-F1
#
_cell.length_a   1.000
_cell.length_b   1.000
_cell.length_c   1.000
_cell.angle_alpha   90.00
_cell.angle_beta   90.00
_cell.angle_gamma   90.00
#
_symmetry.space_group_name_H-M   'P 1'
#
loop_
_entity.id
_entity.type
_entity.pdbx_description
1 polymer ?
#
loop_
_entity_poly.entity_id
_entity_poly.type
_entity_poly.pdbx_seq_one_letter_code
_entity_poly.pdbx_strand_id
1 'polypeptide(L)'
;MPPLTARAWRLLTGLAVMVATVAAWWFGRPLPEIERTRRHFVELRRQVAAAERAKTTRSSDRARVLRLRAQARAVPDAQKAPLEAEAAALETTLAWGDAGVVRTAVRSGPLVPVLRSERVDGFPDPNPERGGACLGCHVSVASSGYEQYPAPFRTHPAFANYVGAASPHPPSRVACTACHLGNDHATTFAEAGHARAADDRREPPQTSRTWVSSSVDGAMLPRARTEAGCVACHLGERYQPGASALNDAVLTLERGGCYACHRVPGLEQAPRRGPDLRRIDEKLTREWVTLWLADPRAIKPSTWMPAFWPGRMVLNTPQRATIDAIVAYLFSSSGARGTPVASAGRATGGDVAHGKTIVESVGCLGCHVVGATPRDEASLRRTFGQPLQALAGKTTRSWLVNWVREPARYSPHTRMPNLRLSDSDAADVASYLGSIGEAPDLAAAGTPSEDDEAYRAVLDTYKRSASAADMALSGMPLRIAAGRAAIDALGCFNCHEIRGFDTRTTTVPIRPRQDWDEAAILTLFPDSTARSTAAMSGAVVGGPATDRVSDGTSATPVASPAASVPGLAIHPGPGFRFGPNEVQRLALALTAVAGRPRDAHALTTPWHLSKVSGRALVQDRNCVGCHPIEGTGGDMVRLVAEPTLGPPLLTPEGSRVQPAWLRGFLRQPSTIRPWLSLRMPTFGLADDELERVGEYFRSIAPENPKPTPLPDGVSAAEGRELFELLKCQQCHVLGSIPKDQPTSNLAPDLRMAHERLQPDWILAWLRNPGAILPGTRMPTFWPDYPKSYYAPLDKDGAKQVRAIRDHVLALR
;
A
#
# COMPACT_ATOMS: atom_id res chain seq x y z
N MET A 1 48.16 45.37 -31.18
CA MET A 1 46.86 45.47 -31.89
C MET A 1 46.36 46.90 -31.73
N PRO A 2 45.99 47.62 -32.81
CA PRO A 2 45.58 49.01 -32.67
C PRO A 2 44.22 49.11 -31.99
N PRO A 3 43.95 50.16 -31.20
CA PRO A 3 42.67 50.33 -30.54
C PRO A 3 41.56 50.53 -31.58
N LEU A 4 40.51 49.71 -31.50
CA LEU A 4 39.33 49.83 -32.36
C LEU A 4 38.78 51.25 -32.27
N THR A 5 38.67 51.92 -33.41
CA THR A 5 38.21 53.31 -33.50
C THR A 5 36.80 53.45 -32.93
N ALA A 6 36.45 54.63 -32.42
CA ALA A 6 35.11 54.92 -31.87
C ALA A 6 33.96 54.56 -32.82
N ARG A 7 34.23 54.51 -34.13
CA ARG A 7 33.29 54.10 -35.18
C ARG A 7 32.99 52.59 -35.14
N ALA A 8 34.00 51.77 -34.86
CA ALA A 8 33.85 50.32 -34.69
C ALA A 8 33.07 49.98 -33.41
N TRP A 9 33.32 50.71 -32.32
CA TRP A 9 32.53 50.58 -31.09
C TRP A 9 31.05 50.92 -31.32
N ARG A 10 30.75 52.00 -32.05
CA ARG A 10 29.36 52.37 -32.38
C ARG A 10 28.65 51.30 -33.22
N LEU A 11 29.34 50.70 -34.19
CA LEU A 11 28.79 49.62 -35.01
C LEU A 11 28.53 48.35 -34.19
N LEU A 12 29.44 47.99 -33.28
CA LEU A 12 29.27 46.82 -32.40
C LEU A 12 28.15 47.03 -31.38
N THR A 13 28.02 48.23 -30.79
CA THR A 13 26.86 48.55 -29.94
C THR A 13 25.56 48.58 -30.72
N GLY A 14 25.56 49.09 -31.96
CA GLY A 14 24.38 49.07 -32.82
C GLY A 14 23.94 47.65 -33.16
N LEU A 15 24.90 46.77 -33.48
CA LEU A 15 24.64 45.36 -33.72
C LEU A 15 24.13 44.64 -32.47
N ALA A 16 24.72 44.90 -31.30
CA ALA A 16 24.30 44.31 -30.04
C ALA A 16 22.87 44.74 -29.65
N VAL A 17 22.52 46.02 -29.84
CA VAL A 17 21.16 46.53 -29.60
C VAL A 17 20.17 45.89 -30.57
N MET A 18 20.56 45.73 -31.85
CA MET A 18 19.72 45.09 -32.87
C MET A 18 19.49 43.60 -32.56
N VAL A 19 20.54 42.87 -32.17
CA VAL A 19 20.44 41.46 -31.76
C VAL A 19 19.59 41.33 -30.49
N ALA A 20 19.74 42.23 -29.52
CA ALA A 20 18.93 42.23 -28.31
C ALA A 20 17.45 42.56 -28.59
N THR A 21 17.15 43.48 -29.51
CA THR A 21 15.76 43.78 -29.91
C THR A 21 15.13 42.64 -30.71
N VAL A 22 15.88 41.99 -31.60
CA VAL A 22 15.42 40.80 -32.32
C VAL A 22 15.20 39.63 -31.35
N ALA A 23 16.10 39.41 -30.40
CA ALA A 23 15.93 38.40 -29.36
C ALA A 23 14.73 38.69 -28.46
N ALA A 24 14.55 39.94 -28.00
CA ALA A 24 13.37 40.33 -27.22
C ALA A 24 12.06 40.18 -28.00
N TRP A 25 12.07 40.42 -29.32
CA TRP A 25 10.91 40.21 -30.19
C TRP A 25 10.62 38.72 -30.44
N TRP A 26 11.66 37.88 -30.54
CA TRP A 26 11.52 36.43 -30.77
C TRP A 26 11.16 35.66 -29.48
N PHE A 27 11.74 36.03 -28.34
CA PHE A 27 11.45 35.41 -27.03
C PHE A 27 10.30 36.07 -26.26
N GLY A 28 9.87 37.29 -26.63
CA GLY A 28 8.76 38.01 -26.02
C GLY A 28 7.38 37.70 -26.61
N ARG A 29 7.32 36.94 -27.72
CA ARG A 29 6.05 36.41 -28.23
C ARG A 29 5.68 35.17 -27.42
N PRO A 30 4.51 35.12 -26.77
CA PRO A 30 4.03 33.84 -26.25
C PRO A 30 3.99 32.86 -27.41
N LEU A 31 4.63 31.70 -27.23
CA LEU A 31 4.60 30.63 -28.23
C LEU A 31 3.14 30.44 -28.70
N PRO A 32 2.88 30.18 -29.99
CA PRO A 32 1.52 29.95 -30.48
C PRO A 32 0.76 28.90 -29.66
N GLU A 33 1.46 27.90 -29.09
CA GLU A 33 0.92 26.96 -28.09
C GLU A 33 0.41 27.65 -26.82
N ILE A 34 1.13 28.62 -26.24
CA ILE A 34 0.76 29.27 -24.97
C ILE A 34 -0.48 30.15 -25.16
N GLU A 35 -0.54 30.91 -26.24
CA GLU A 35 -1.71 31.74 -26.55
C GLU A 35 -2.93 30.89 -26.96
N ARG A 36 -2.71 29.75 -27.63
CA ARG A 36 -3.75 28.74 -27.91
C ARG A 36 -4.26 28.12 -26.61
N THR A 37 -3.37 27.79 -25.68
CA THR A 37 -3.70 27.27 -24.34
C THR A 37 -4.42 28.32 -23.50
N ARG A 38 -4.02 29.60 -23.55
CA ARG A 38 -4.68 30.69 -22.83
C ARG A 38 -6.10 30.94 -23.33
N ARG A 39 -6.31 30.98 -24.65
CA ARG A 39 -7.66 31.06 -25.25
C ARG A 39 -8.49 29.83 -24.93
N HIS A 40 -7.88 28.65 -24.94
CA HIS A 40 -8.52 27.40 -24.54
C HIS A 40 -9.00 27.43 -23.08
N PHE A 41 -8.20 27.97 -22.14
CA PHE A 41 -8.61 28.13 -20.74
C PHE A 41 -9.73 29.15 -20.54
N VAL A 42 -9.75 30.24 -21.31
CA VAL A 42 -10.86 31.21 -21.27
C VAL A 42 -12.16 30.60 -21.79
N GLU A 43 -12.07 29.79 -22.85
CA GLU A 43 -13.21 29.06 -23.41
C GLU A 43 -13.71 27.96 -22.45
N LEU A 44 -12.80 27.21 -21.82
CA LEU A 44 -13.12 26.25 -20.74
C LEU A 44 -13.86 26.91 -19.58
N ARG A 45 -13.43 28.09 -19.13
CA ARG A 45 -14.13 28.82 -18.05
C ARG A 45 -15.55 29.24 -18.48
N ARG A 46 -15.76 29.64 -19.73
CA ARG A 46 -17.09 29.93 -20.27
C ARG A 46 -17.98 28.68 -20.32
N GLN A 47 -17.41 27.54 -20.73
CA GLN A 47 -18.12 26.27 -20.81
C GLN A 47 -18.48 25.72 -19.43
N VAL A 48 -17.59 25.84 -18.44
CA VAL A 48 -17.88 25.48 -17.04
C VAL A 48 -18.99 26.37 -16.47
N ALA A 49 -18.94 27.69 -16.68
CA ALA A 49 -20.00 28.59 -16.25
C ALA A 49 -21.35 28.31 -16.95
N ALA A 50 -21.34 27.87 -18.20
CA ALA A 50 -22.54 27.43 -18.91
C ALA A 50 -23.10 26.10 -18.36
N ALA A 51 -22.22 25.15 -18.02
CA ALA A 51 -22.59 23.88 -17.39
C ALA A 51 -23.14 24.08 -15.96
N GLU A 52 -22.57 25.01 -15.18
CA GLU A 52 -23.07 25.38 -13.86
C GLU A 52 -24.46 26.02 -13.95
N ARG A 53 -24.69 26.94 -14.90
CA ARG A 53 -26.03 27.51 -15.16
C ARG A 53 -27.04 26.42 -15.53
N ALA A 54 -26.66 25.47 -16.38
CA ALA A 54 -27.51 24.33 -16.75
C ALA A 54 -27.82 23.40 -15.56
N LYS A 55 -26.88 23.24 -14.62
CA LYS A 55 -27.07 22.46 -13.38
C LYS A 55 -28.11 23.09 -12.46
N THR A 56 -28.11 24.42 -12.32
CA THR A 56 -29.14 25.15 -11.55
C THR A 56 -30.54 24.98 -12.13
N THR A 57 -30.71 25.13 -13.46
CA THR A 57 -32.01 24.93 -14.12
C THR A 57 -32.52 23.50 -13.95
N ARG A 58 -31.64 22.49 -14.08
CA ARG A 58 -32.00 21.07 -13.86
C ARG A 58 -32.35 20.75 -12.41
N SER A 59 -31.71 21.39 -11.44
CA SER A 59 -32.07 21.23 -10.03
C SER A 59 -33.48 21.77 -9.74
N SER A 60 -33.86 22.87 -10.41
CA SER A 60 -35.21 23.43 -10.36
C SER A 60 -36.24 22.50 -11.01
N ASP A 61 -35.90 21.90 -12.16
CA ASP A 61 -36.79 20.97 -12.88
C ASP A 61 -36.97 19.65 -12.12
N ARG A 62 -35.92 19.10 -11.49
CA ARG A 62 -36.04 17.95 -10.59
C ARG A 62 -36.91 18.25 -9.37
N ALA A 63 -36.78 19.45 -8.78
CA ALA A 63 -37.66 19.88 -7.71
C ALA A 63 -39.12 20.03 -8.18
N ARG A 64 -39.34 20.45 -9.44
CA ARG A 64 -40.68 20.54 -10.04
C ARG A 64 -41.30 19.17 -10.28
N VAL A 65 -40.55 18.19 -10.76
CA VAL A 65 -41.00 16.78 -10.88
C VAL A 65 -41.45 16.24 -9.53
N LEU A 66 -40.67 16.46 -8.47
CA LEU A 66 -41.02 16.03 -7.12
C LEU A 66 -42.30 16.72 -6.61
N ARG A 67 -42.49 18.01 -6.91
CA ARG A 67 -43.72 18.74 -6.57
C ARG A 67 -44.93 18.22 -7.35
N LEU A 68 -44.82 17.99 -8.65
CA LEU A 68 -45.90 17.45 -9.48
C LEU A 68 -46.34 16.06 -9.00
N ARG A 69 -45.39 15.19 -8.61
CA ARG A 69 -45.68 13.87 -8.05
C ARG A 69 -46.22 13.92 -6.61
N ALA A 70 -45.86 14.94 -5.84
CA ALA A 70 -46.48 15.18 -4.54
C ALA A 70 -47.93 15.67 -4.69
N GLN A 71 -48.18 16.54 -5.66
CA GLN A 71 -49.53 17.01 -6.01
C GLN A 71 -50.41 15.89 -6.56
N ALA A 72 -49.89 15.04 -7.46
CA ALA A 72 -50.60 13.86 -7.96
C ALA A 72 -51.02 12.90 -6.83
N ARG A 73 -50.21 12.78 -5.77
CA ARG A 73 -50.56 11.95 -4.59
C ARG A 73 -51.65 12.57 -3.71
N ALA A 74 -51.90 13.87 -3.84
CA ALA A 74 -52.84 14.61 -3.00
C ALA A 74 -54.20 14.88 -3.67
N VAL A 75 -54.39 14.49 -4.95
CA VAL A 75 -55.63 14.74 -5.71
C VAL A 75 -56.36 13.44 -6.08
N PRO A 76 -57.69 13.47 -6.33
CA PRO A 76 -58.45 12.30 -6.78
C PRO A 76 -58.01 11.77 -8.16
N ASP A 77 -58.26 10.49 -8.44
CA ASP A 77 -57.70 9.76 -9.61
C ASP A 77 -57.97 10.44 -10.97
N ALA A 78 -59.12 11.07 -11.15
CA ALA A 78 -59.45 11.80 -12.38
C ALA A 78 -58.52 12.99 -12.69
N GLN A 79 -57.79 13.50 -11.68
CA GLN A 79 -56.85 14.63 -11.81
C GLN A 79 -55.38 14.20 -11.72
N LYS A 80 -55.09 12.92 -11.44
CA LYS A 80 -53.72 12.40 -11.32
C LYS A 80 -53.02 12.26 -12.67
N ALA A 81 -53.72 11.69 -13.65
CA ALA A 81 -53.18 11.39 -14.97
C ALA A 81 -52.45 12.58 -15.64
N PRO A 82 -53.00 13.82 -15.68
CA PRO A 82 -52.30 14.95 -16.29
C PRO A 82 -51.04 15.39 -15.52
N LEU A 83 -51.05 15.34 -14.18
CA LEU A 83 -49.89 15.70 -13.34
C LEU A 83 -48.76 14.67 -13.46
N GLU A 84 -49.11 13.39 -13.54
CA GLU A 84 -48.15 12.31 -13.76
C GLU A 84 -47.58 12.34 -15.18
N ALA A 85 -48.40 12.66 -16.19
CA ALA A 85 -47.94 12.85 -17.56
C ALA A 85 -46.99 14.04 -17.69
N GLU A 86 -47.26 15.17 -17.02
CA GLU A 86 -46.39 16.34 -17.01
C GLU A 86 -45.05 16.04 -16.29
N ALA A 87 -45.10 15.33 -15.16
CA ALA A 87 -43.90 14.87 -14.47
C ALA A 87 -43.05 13.92 -15.34
N ALA A 88 -43.69 12.97 -16.03
CA ALA A 88 -43.02 12.04 -16.94
C ALA A 88 -42.42 12.75 -18.17
N ALA A 89 -43.09 13.76 -18.72
CA ALA A 89 -42.57 14.57 -19.83
C ALA A 89 -41.34 15.40 -19.41
N LEU A 90 -41.36 15.99 -18.20
CA LEU A 90 -40.22 16.68 -17.62
C LEU A 90 -39.04 15.74 -17.34
N GLU A 91 -39.30 14.53 -16.83
CA GLU A 91 -38.28 13.50 -16.63
C GLU A 91 -37.67 13.00 -17.94
N THR A 92 -38.49 12.84 -18.98
CA THR A 92 -38.00 12.49 -20.33
C THR A 92 -37.10 13.60 -20.86
N THR A 93 -37.49 14.86 -20.69
CA THR A 93 -36.67 16.02 -21.09
C THR A 93 -35.35 16.08 -20.31
N LEU A 94 -35.36 15.77 -19.02
CA LEU A 94 -34.16 15.65 -18.18
C LEU A 94 -33.26 14.48 -18.64
N ALA A 95 -33.84 13.33 -19.01
CA ALA A 95 -33.12 12.16 -19.49
C ALA A 95 -32.43 12.39 -20.85
N TRP A 96 -33.10 13.07 -21.78
CA TRP A 96 -32.51 13.49 -23.06
C TRP A 96 -31.45 14.59 -22.89
N GLY A 97 -31.64 15.50 -21.93
CA GLY A 97 -30.67 16.53 -21.58
C GLY A 97 -29.39 15.97 -20.95
N ASP A 98 -29.48 14.93 -20.13
CA ASP A 98 -28.31 14.23 -19.56
C ASP A 98 -27.53 13.49 -20.65
N ALA A 99 -28.23 12.84 -21.60
CA ALA A 99 -27.60 12.24 -22.77
C ALA A 99 -26.94 13.28 -23.70
N GLY A 100 -27.58 14.43 -23.93
CA GLY A 100 -27.09 15.51 -24.79
C GLY A 100 -25.93 16.31 -24.21
N VAL A 101 -25.90 16.55 -22.89
CA VAL A 101 -24.76 17.21 -22.22
C VAL A 101 -23.55 16.29 -22.16
N VAL A 102 -23.75 14.98 -21.95
CA VAL A 102 -22.68 14.00 -22.08
C VAL A 102 -22.21 13.90 -23.53
N ARG A 103 -23.12 13.89 -24.52
CA ARG A 103 -22.76 13.85 -25.95
C ARG A 103 -22.00 15.09 -26.42
N THR A 104 -22.37 16.28 -25.95
CA THR A 104 -21.71 17.54 -26.29
C THR A 104 -20.39 17.69 -25.53
N ALA A 105 -20.33 17.31 -24.25
CA ALA A 105 -19.08 17.29 -23.48
C ALA A 105 -18.06 16.28 -24.03
N VAL A 106 -18.51 15.11 -24.50
CA VAL A 106 -17.67 14.08 -25.15
C VAL A 106 -17.23 14.50 -26.56
N ARG A 107 -18.03 15.29 -27.29
CA ARG A 107 -17.68 15.76 -28.64
C ARG A 107 -16.86 17.05 -28.70
N SER A 108 -16.77 17.81 -27.60
CA SER A 108 -16.10 19.14 -27.61
C SER A 108 -14.97 19.33 -26.59
N GLY A 109 -14.63 18.31 -25.79
CA GLY A 109 -13.42 18.32 -24.96
C GLY A 109 -12.18 17.76 -25.69
N PRO A 110 -10.98 18.37 -25.61
CA PRO A 110 -9.80 17.82 -26.26
C PRO A 110 -9.11 16.83 -25.32
N LEU A 111 -9.21 15.53 -25.65
CA LEU A 111 -8.17 14.49 -25.52
C LEU A 111 -8.77 13.10 -25.85
N VAL A 112 -8.95 12.79 -27.14
CA VAL A 112 -8.63 11.48 -27.74
C VAL A 112 -8.40 11.69 -29.25
N PRO A 113 -7.15 11.84 -29.72
CA PRO A 113 -6.79 11.46 -31.08
C PRO A 113 -5.96 10.18 -31.04
N VAL A 114 -6.48 9.09 -30.44
CA VAL A 114 -5.97 7.72 -30.62
C VAL A 114 -7.12 6.71 -30.43
N LEU A 115 -8.18 6.76 -31.22
CA LEU A 115 -9.10 5.60 -31.39
C LEU A 115 -9.84 5.71 -32.73
N ARG A 116 -9.09 5.87 -33.83
CA ARG A 116 -9.60 5.67 -35.19
C ARG A 116 -8.47 5.23 -36.11
N SER A 117 -8.02 3.99 -35.95
CA SER A 117 -7.57 3.10 -37.03
C SER A 117 -6.73 1.98 -36.43
N GLU A 118 -7.39 0.92 -35.99
CA GLU A 118 -6.97 -0.45 -36.28
C GLU A 118 -8.14 -1.32 -35.86
N ARG A 119 -8.99 -1.58 -36.87
CA ARG A 119 -10.08 -2.53 -36.80
C ARG A 119 -9.39 -3.89 -36.71
N VAL A 120 -9.12 -4.37 -35.50
CA VAL A 120 -8.73 -5.76 -35.28
C VAL A 120 -10.01 -6.57 -35.33
N ASP A 121 -10.19 -7.31 -36.42
CA ASP A 121 -11.29 -8.26 -36.54
C ASP A 121 -11.21 -9.27 -35.39
N GLY A 122 -12.20 -9.29 -34.50
CA GLY A 122 -12.31 -10.31 -33.45
C GLY A 122 -12.90 -9.94 -32.08
N PHE A 123 -13.28 -8.68 -31.80
CA PHE A 123 -13.91 -8.33 -30.51
C PHE A 123 -15.11 -7.37 -30.66
N PRO A 124 -16.26 -7.66 -30.01
CA PRO A 124 -17.44 -6.80 -30.05
C PRO A 124 -17.33 -5.58 -29.12
N ASP A 125 -17.83 -4.46 -29.63
CA ASP A 125 -17.92 -3.11 -29.03
C ASP A 125 -18.59 -3.10 -27.64
N PRO A 126 -18.03 -2.45 -26.59
CA PRO A 126 -18.69 -2.42 -25.30
C PRO A 126 -19.60 -1.18 -25.19
N ASN A 127 -20.85 -1.28 -25.65
CA ASN A 127 -22.00 -0.45 -25.22
C ASN A 127 -23.28 -1.07 -25.82
N PRO A 128 -24.49 -1.15 -25.20
CA PRO A 128 -25.00 -0.74 -23.89
C PRO A 128 -25.76 -1.88 -23.13
N GLU A 129 -25.43 -3.16 -23.37
CA GLU A 129 -26.05 -4.34 -22.69
C GLU A 129 -25.33 -4.75 -21.39
N ARG A 130 -24.52 -3.83 -20.83
CA ARG A 130 -23.58 -4.09 -19.73
C ARG A 130 -24.32 -4.50 -18.45
N GLY A 131 -24.25 -5.79 -18.11
CA GLY A 131 -24.74 -6.41 -16.87
C GLY A 131 -25.95 -7.36 -16.99
N GLY A 132 -26.49 -7.57 -18.19
CA GLY A 132 -27.83 -8.14 -18.40
C GLY A 132 -28.09 -9.56 -17.86
N ALA A 133 -27.35 -10.59 -18.30
CA ALA A 133 -27.78 -11.97 -18.01
C ALA A 133 -27.52 -12.40 -16.55
N CYS A 134 -26.41 -11.95 -15.94
CA CYS A 134 -26.15 -12.25 -14.53
C CYS A 134 -27.28 -11.69 -13.63
N LEU A 135 -27.74 -10.47 -13.88
CA LEU A 135 -28.87 -9.87 -13.15
C LEU A 135 -30.20 -10.58 -13.44
N GLY A 136 -30.34 -11.24 -14.60
CA GLY A 136 -31.49 -12.09 -14.91
C GLY A 136 -31.66 -13.27 -13.94
N CYS A 137 -30.56 -13.89 -13.50
CA CYS A 137 -30.60 -14.94 -12.46
C CYS A 137 -30.45 -14.37 -11.04
N HIS A 138 -29.68 -13.30 -10.87
CA HIS A 138 -29.37 -12.64 -9.59
C HIS A 138 -30.18 -11.36 -9.38
N VAL A 139 -31.50 -11.45 -9.54
CA VAL A 139 -32.42 -10.30 -9.64
C VAL A 139 -32.36 -9.31 -8.47
N SER A 140 -32.03 -9.77 -7.27
CA SER A 140 -32.01 -8.95 -6.06
C SER A 140 -30.60 -8.53 -5.62
N VAL A 141 -29.55 -8.94 -6.34
CA VAL A 141 -28.16 -8.71 -5.89
C VAL A 141 -27.83 -7.23 -5.79
N ALA A 142 -28.41 -6.41 -6.67
CA ALA A 142 -28.25 -4.96 -6.73
C ALA A 142 -29.41 -4.19 -6.07
N SER A 143 -30.15 -4.83 -5.17
CA SER A 143 -31.25 -4.24 -4.40
C SER A 143 -31.03 -4.44 -2.89
N SER A 144 -31.28 -3.41 -2.08
CA SER A 144 -31.28 -3.53 -0.61
C SER A 144 -32.54 -4.22 -0.10
N GLY A 145 -32.49 -4.83 1.09
CA GLY A 145 -33.65 -5.43 1.75
C GLY A 145 -33.83 -6.94 1.48
N TYR A 146 -32.89 -7.57 0.78
CA TYR A 146 -32.89 -9.01 0.50
C TYR A 146 -31.70 -9.74 1.14
N GLU A 147 -31.04 -9.15 2.14
CA GLU A 147 -29.82 -9.65 2.76
C GLU A 147 -30.02 -11.04 3.41
N GLN A 148 -31.23 -11.29 3.93
CA GLN A 148 -31.61 -12.52 4.61
C GLN A 148 -31.88 -13.72 3.69
N TYR A 149 -32.17 -13.48 2.41
CA TYR A 149 -32.52 -14.55 1.47
C TYR A 149 -31.29 -15.37 1.04
N PRO A 150 -31.44 -16.63 0.60
CA PRO A 150 -30.35 -17.38 0.00
C PRO A 150 -30.00 -16.88 -1.41
N ALA A 151 -28.79 -17.17 -1.87
CA ALA A 151 -28.44 -16.96 -3.28
C ALA A 151 -29.36 -17.80 -4.20
N PRO A 152 -29.80 -17.28 -5.35
CA PRO A 152 -29.33 -16.05 -6.01
C PRO A 152 -30.09 -14.76 -5.63
N PHE A 153 -31.10 -14.83 -4.76
CA PHE A 153 -31.95 -13.70 -4.37
C PHE A 153 -31.38 -12.82 -3.24
N ARG A 154 -30.15 -13.10 -2.80
CA ARG A 154 -29.50 -12.35 -1.73
C ARG A 154 -28.94 -11.02 -2.24
N THR A 155 -29.13 -9.95 -1.49
CA THR A 155 -28.42 -8.67 -1.69
C THR A 155 -26.91 -8.86 -1.62
N HIS A 156 -26.15 -8.15 -2.45
CA HIS A 156 -24.69 -8.22 -2.39
C HIS A 156 -24.16 -7.87 -0.97
N PRO A 157 -23.27 -8.68 -0.37
CA PRO A 157 -22.79 -8.46 1.00
C PRO A 157 -22.15 -7.09 1.26
N ALA A 158 -21.59 -6.49 0.21
CA ALA A 158 -21.03 -5.14 0.23
C ALA A 158 -21.78 -4.24 -0.77
N PHE A 159 -23.11 -4.17 -0.62
CA PHE A 159 -24.04 -3.44 -1.49
C PHE A 159 -23.59 -2.01 -1.76
N ALA A 160 -23.36 -1.21 -0.71
CA ALA A 160 -23.02 0.20 -0.84
C ALA A 160 -21.67 0.45 -1.55
N ASN A 161 -20.74 -0.50 -1.47
CA ASN A 161 -19.38 -0.35 -2.03
C ASN A 161 -19.27 -0.81 -3.48
N TYR A 162 -20.13 -1.74 -3.90
CA TYR A 162 -20.01 -2.39 -5.21
C TYR A 162 -21.25 -2.18 -6.06
N VAL A 163 -22.42 -2.71 -5.70
CA VAL A 163 -23.53 -2.80 -6.67
C VAL A 163 -24.69 -1.82 -6.46
N GLY A 164 -24.74 -1.11 -5.34
CA GLY A 164 -25.81 -0.15 -5.06
C GLY A 164 -25.80 1.02 -6.03
N ALA A 165 -26.95 1.68 -6.24
CA ALA A 165 -27.05 2.77 -7.21
C ALA A 165 -26.12 3.96 -6.91
N ALA A 166 -25.81 4.20 -5.64
CA ALA A 166 -24.85 5.23 -5.19
C ALA A 166 -23.40 4.73 -5.07
N SER A 167 -23.17 3.44 -5.35
CA SER A 167 -21.84 2.83 -5.32
C SER A 167 -20.92 3.49 -6.36
N PRO A 168 -19.59 3.43 -6.17
CA PRO A 168 -18.64 3.69 -7.24
C PRO A 168 -18.73 2.71 -8.43
N HIS A 169 -19.26 1.49 -8.22
CA HIS A 169 -19.25 0.39 -9.20
C HIS A 169 -20.63 -0.19 -9.59
N PRO A 170 -21.69 0.63 -9.78
CA PRO A 170 -23.03 0.09 -10.02
C PRO A 170 -23.02 -0.80 -11.29
N PRO A 171 -23.83 -1.87 -11.37
CA PRO A 171 -23.80 -2.82 -12.48
C PRO A 171 -23.99 -2.18 -13.86
N SER A 172 -24.73 -1.06 -13.91
CA SER A 172 -24.94 -0.25 -15.12
C SER A 172 -23.68 0.44 -15.64
N ARG A 173 -22.63 0.56 -14.81
CA ARG A 173 -21.33 1.11 -15.19
C ARG A 173 -20.25 0.03 -15.25
N VAL A 174 -20.28 -0.89 -14.29
CA VAL A 174 -19.26 -1.93 -14.09
C VAL A 174 -19.96 -3.28 -14.08
N ALA A 175 -19.82 -4.05 -15.17
CA ALA A 175 -20.45 -5.37 -15.29
C ALA A 175 -19.93 -6.35 -14.23
N CYS A 176 -20.75 -7.35 -13.86
CA CYS A 176 -20.39 -8.37 -12.86
C CYS A 176 -19.10 -9.14 -13.22
N THR A 177 -18.90 -9.40 -14.52
CA THR A 177 -17.74 -10.07 -15.12
C THR A 177 -16.43 -9.32 -14.92
N ALA A 178 -16.46 -8.02 -14.64
CA ALA A 178 -15.27 -7.25 -14.31
C ALA A 178 -14.63 -7.75 -13.00
N CYS A 179 -15.46 -8.05 -11.99
CA CYS A 179 -15.00 -8.49 -10.66
C CYS A 179 -14.97 -10.02 -10.54
N HIS A 180 -15.96 -10.70 -11.11
CA HIS A 180 -16.15 -12.14 -10.92
C HIS A 180 -15.60 -13.01 -12.05
N LEU A 181 -15.19 -12.43 -13.18
CA LEU A 181 -14.99 -13.17 -14.44
C LEU A 181 -16.28 -13.91 -14.84
N GLY A 182 -16.20 -14.93 -15.69
CA GLY A 182 -17.37 -15.62 -16.23
C GLY A 182 -17.81 -15.11 -17.60
N ASN A 183 -18.91 -15.68 -18.07
CA ASN A 183 -19.58 -15.31 -19.30
C ASN A 183 -20.95 -14.69 -18.97
N ASP A 184 -21.08 -13.38 -19.16
CA ASP A 184 -22.31 -12.61 -18.89
C ASP A 184 -23.36 -12.71 -20.01
N HIS A 185 -23.10 -13.47 -21.07
CA HIS A 185 -24.08 -13.80 -22.10
C HIS A 185 -24.67 -15.20 -21.93
N ALA A 186 -24.15 -16.00 -21.00
CA ALA A 186 -24.63 -17.36 -20.78
C ALA A 186 -26.00 -17.38 -20.09
N THR A 187 -26.83 -18.34 -20.50
CA THR A 187 -28.16 -18.58 -19.92
C THR A 187 -28.20 -19.80 -19.00
N THR A 188 -27.11 -20.58 -18.94
CA THR A 188 -26.98 -21.75 -18.07
C THR A 188 -25.94 -21.55 -16.99
N PHE A 189 -26.08 -22.29 -15.88
CA PHE A 189 -25.18 -22.21 -14.73
C PHE A 189 -23.72 -22.54 -15.09
N ALA A 190 -23.52 -23.58 -15.90
CA ALA A 190 -22.19 -24.06 -16.28
C ALA A 190 -21.50 -23.13 -17.29
N GLU A 191 -22.22 -22.68 -18.33
CA GLU A 191 -21.67 -21.79 -19.36
C GLU A 191 -21.37 -20.39 -18.84
N ALA A 192 -22.11 -19.92 -17.83
CA ALA A 192 -21.77 -18.70 -17.11
C ALA A 192 -20.42 -18.79 -16.40
N GLY A 193 -19.90 -20.01 -16.23
CA GLY A 193 -18.59 -20.27 -15.67
C GLY A 193 -18.60 -20.38 -14.15
N HIS A 194 -19.73 -20.69 -13.50
CA HIS A 194 -19.75 -20.84 -12.03
C HIS A 194 -18.76 -21.92 -11.60
N ALA A 195 -17.68 -21.47 -10.97
CA ALA A 195 -16.55 -22.31 -10.64
C ALA A 195 -16.50 -22.64 -9.15
N ARG A 196 -16.01 -23.85 -8.87
CA ARG A 196 -15.65 -24.25 -7.50
C ARG A 196 -14.22 -23.85 -7.20
N ALA A 197 -13.98 -23.52 -5.93
CA ALA A 197 -12.61 -23.54 -5.42
C ALA A 197 -12.12 -24.99 -5.41
N ALA A 198 -10.88 -25.25 -5.81
CA ALA A 198 -10.33 -26.61 -5.93
C ALA A 198 -10.32 -27.39 -4.59
N ASP A 199 -10.47 -26.70 -3.47
CA ASP A 199 -10.47 -27.20 -2.09
C ASP A 199 -11.88 -27.44 -1.49
N ASP A 200 -12.96 -27.01 -2.16
CA ASP A 200 -14.34 -27.26 -1.69
C ASP A 200 -14.82 -28.68 -2.06
N ARG A 201 -14.52 -29.64 -1.16
CA ARG A 201 -14.85 -31.07 -1.32
C ARG A 201 -16.28 -31.46 -0.93
N ARG A 202 -17.15 -30.53 -0.53
CA ARG A 202 -18.54 -30.88 -0.17
C ARG A 202 -19.32 -31.26 -1.43
N GLU A 203 -19.99 -32.41 -1.43
CA GLU A 203 -20.90 -32.77 -2.53
C GLU A 203 -22.02 -31.72 -2.61
N PRO A 204 -22.27 -31.10 -3.77
CA PRO A 204 -23.43 -30.25 -3.93
C PRO A 204 -24.69 -31.15 -3.87
N PRO A 205 -25.83 -30.62 -3.39
CA PRO A 205 -27.10 -31.27 -3.65
C PRO A 205 -27.21 -31.54 -5.16
N GLN A 206 -27.50 -32.79 -5.54
CA GLN A 206 -27.61 -33.24 -6.94
C GLN A 206 -28.83 -32.62 -7.60
N THR A 207 -28.79 -31.33 -7.89
CA THR A 207 -29.86 -30.58 -8.56
C THR A 207 -29.26 -29.81 -9.72
N SER A 208 -29.31 -30.38 -10.93
CA SER A 208 -29.16 -29.76 -12.27
C SER A 208 -28.03 -28.73 -12.55
N ARG A 209 -27.11 -28.47 -11.62
CA ARG A 209 -26.07 -27.44 -11.71
C ARG A 209 -24.69 -28.09 -11.82
N THR A 210 -24.14 -28.13 -13.04
CA THR A 210 -22.76 -28.58 -13.26
C THR A 210 -21.82 -27.41 -13.00
N TRP A 211 -21.02 -27.51 -11.94
CA TRP A 211 -19.93 -26.57 -11.68
C TRP A 211 -18.78 -26.82 -12.65
N VAL A 212 -18.12 -25.75 -13.10
CA VAL A 212 -16.89 -25.86 -13.89
C VAL A 212 -15.66 -25.82 -12.97
N SER A 213 -14.55 -26.39 -13.45
CA SER A 213 -13.26 -26.19 -12.78
C SER A 213 -12.83 -24.74 -12.92
N SER A 214 -12.26 -24.16 -11.86
CA SER A 214 -11.69 -22.81 -11.88
C SER A 214 -10.51 -22.64 -12.85
N SER A 215 -9.97 -23.74 -13.38
CA SER A 215 -8.92 -23.77 -14.40
C SER A 215 -9.40 -23.67 -15.84
N VAL A 216 -10.72 -23.69 -16.07
CA VAL A 216 -11.28 -23.55 -17.42
C VAL A 216 -11.27 -22.08 -17.81
N ASP A 217 -10.83 -21.78 -19.03
CA ASP A 217 -10.90 -20.44 -19.60
C ASP A 217 -12.34 -19.91 -19.56
N GLY A 218 -12.52 -18.71 -19.02
CA GLY A 218 -13.86 -18.12 -18.85
C GLY A 218 -14.61 -18.58 -17.59
N ALA A 219 -14.00 -19.39 -16.72
CA ALA A 219 -14.53 -19.66 -15.39
C ALA A 219 -14.58 -18.38 -14.53
N MET A 220 -15.59 -18.28 -13.67
CA MET A 220 -15.68 -17.26 -12.63
C MET A 220 -14.60 -17.48 -11.59
N LEU A 221 -14.12 -16.40 -10.97
CA LEU A 221 -13.23 -16.48 -9.82
C LEU A 221 -13.97 -17.13 -8.65
N PRO A 222 -13.35 -18.11 -7.98
CA PRO A 222 -13.85 -18.59 -6.70
C PRO A 222 -14.04 -17.42 -5.72
N ARG A 223 -15.03 -17.52 -4.83
CA ARG A 223 -15.38 -16.43 -3.90
C ARG A 223 -14.18 -15.89 -3.10
N ALA A 224 -13.26 -16.74 -2.69
CA ALA A 224 -12.04 -16.34 -1.96
C ALA A 224 -11.05 -15.51 -2.80
N ARG A 225 -11.24 -15.45 -4.12
CA ARG A 225 -10.35 -14.77 -5.07
C ARG A 225 -11.01 -13.68 -5.88
N THR A 226 -12.27 -13.34 -5.62
CA THR A 226 -12.98 -12.30 -6.39
C THR A 226 -12.33 -10.93 -6.29
N GLU A 227 -11.62 -10.64 -5.19
CA GLU A 227 -10.85 -9.39 -5.07
C GLU A 227 -9.70 -9.30 -6.08
N ALA A 228 -9.23 -10.41 -6.68
CA ALA A 228 -8.28 -10.36 -7.79
C ALA A 228 -8.80 -9.51 -8.96
N GLY A 229 -10.13 -9.46 -9.17
CA GLY A 229 -10.75 -8.67 -10.22
C GLY A 229 -10.56 -7.15 -10.07
N CYS A 230 -10.24 -6.65 -8.87
CA CYS A 230 -10.04 -5.22 -8.64
C CYS A 230 -8.92 -4.64 -9.50
N VAL A 231 -7.87 -5.43 -9.79
CA VAL A 231 -6.72 -4.99 -10.59
C VAL A 231 -7.08 -4.74 -12.07
N ALA A 232 -8.24 -5.19 -12.53
CA ALA A 232 -8.70 -4.90 -13.89
C ALA A 232 -8.86 -3.39 -14.16
N CYS A 233 -9.19 -2.62 -13.11
CA CYS A 233 -9.34 -1.17 -13.19
C CYS A 233 -8.36 -0.41 -12.28
N HIS A 234 -7.98 -1.00 -11.14
CA HIS A 234 -7.05 -0.40 -10.17
C HIS A 234 -5.60 -0.86 -10.35
N LEU A 235 -5.21 -1.21 -11.58
CA LEU A 235 -3.84 -1.63 -11.87
C LEU A 235 -2.84 -0.51 -11.54
N GLY A 236 -1.77 -0.85 -10.83
CA GLY A 236 -0.75 0.11 -10.42
C GLY A 236 -1.07 0.91 -9.15
N GLU A 237 -2.29 0.80 -8.60
CA GLU A 237 -2.55 1.23 -7.24
C GLU A 237 -1.96 0.20 -6.25
N ARG A 238 -1.21 0.66 -5.24
CA ARG A 238 -0.59 -0.22 -4.23
C ARG A 238 -1.57 -0.71 -3.16
N TYR A 239 -2.68 -0.01 -3.00
CA TYR A 239 -3.70 -0.32 -1.99
C TYR A 239 -5.09 0.12 -2.44
N GLN A 240 -6.06 -0.79 -2.27
CA GLN A 240 -7.41 -0.73 -2.78
C GLN A 240 -8.38 -0.74 -1.58
N PRO A 241 -9.00 0.39 -1.24
CA PRO A 241 -9.94 0.47 -0.12
C PRO A 241 -11.07 -0.55 -0.28
N GLY A 242 -11.35 -1.31 0.78
CA GLY A 242 -12.40 -2.33 0.79
C GLY A 242 -12.01 -3.70 0.23
N ALA A 243 -10.78 -3.87 -0.31
CA ALA A 243 -10.25 -5.15 -0.79
C ALA A 243 -9.11 -5.66 0.11
N SER A 244 -9.41 -5.93 1.38
CA SER A 244 -8.39 -6.26 2.38
C SER A 244 -7.60 -7.54 2.04
N ALA A 245 -8.25 -8.55 1.44
CA ALA A 245 -7.56 -9.79 1.10
C ALA A 245 -6.57 -9.56 -0.05
N LEU A 246 -6.95 -8.78 -1.08
CA LEU A 246 -6.04 -8.37 -2.14
C LEU A 246 -4.89 -7.52 -1.59
N ASN A 247 -5.16 -6.58 -0.70
CA ASN A 247 -4.12 -5.73 -0.12
C ASN A 247 -3.09 -6.57 0.64
N ASP A 248 -3.53 -7.53 1.45
CA ASP A 248 -2.62 -8.45 2.17
C ASP A 248 -1.88 -9.39 1.19
N ALA A 249 -2.53 -9.79 0.10
CA ALA A 249 -1.94 -10.57 -0.98
C ALA A 249 -0.80 -9.82 -1.69
N VAL A 250 -1.05 -8.57 -2.11
CA VAL A 250 -0.03 -7.70 -2.72
C VAL A 250 1.09 -7.39 -1.73
N LEU A 251 0.76 -7.10 -0.46
CA LEU A 251 1.78 -6.91 0.57
C LEU A 251 2.63 -8.16 0.77
N THR A 252 2.07 -9.37 0.65
CA THR A 252 2.85 -10.60 0.72
C THR A 252 3.88 -10.68 -0.40
N LEU A 253 3.50 -10.34 -1.64
CA LEU A 253 4.45 -10.23 -2.77
C LEU A 253 5.54 -9.18 -2.50
N GLU A 254 5.16 -8.02 -1.97
CA GLU A 254 6.10 -6.96 -1.63
C GLU A 254 7.07 -7.35 -0.52
N ARG A 255 6.58 -8.02 0.53
CA ARG A 255 7.39 -8.45 1.67
C ARG A 255 8.36 -9.55 1.27
N GLY A 256 7.90 -10.49 0.44
CA GLY A 256 8.75 -11.51 -0.19
C GLY A 256 9.72 -10.96 -1.25
N GLY A 257 9.54 -9.71 -1.68
CA GLY A 257 10.37 -9.12 -2.73
C GLY A 257 10.21 -9.83 -4.07
N CYS A 258 9.04 -10.39 -4.36
CA CYS A 258 8.81 -11.15 -5.59
C CYS A 258 9.10 -10.30 -6.84
N TYR A 259 8.82 -8.99 -6.77
CA TYR A 259 9.09 -8.02 -7.83
C TYR A 259 10.60 -7.85 -8.15
N ALA A 260 11.49 -8.30 -7.27
CA ALA A 260 12.93 -8.22 -7.48
C ALA A 260 13.40 -9.17 -8.59
N CYS A 261 12.77 -10.35 -8.68
CA CYS A 261 13.08 -11.36 -9.71
C CYS A 261 11.95 -11.48 -10.73
N HIS A 262 10.73 -11.03 -10.43
CA HIS A 262 9.60 -11.08 -11.33
C HIS A 262 9.12 -9.69 -11.73
N ARG A 263 8.72 -9.51 -12.98
CA ARG A 263 8.01 -8.30 -13.40
C ARG A 263 6.60 -8.35 -12.82
N VAL A 264 6.31 -7.45 -11.88
CA VAL A 264 4.99 -7.32 -11.24
C VAL A 264 4.45 -5.92 -11.52
N PRO A 265 3.32 -5.79 -12.26
CA PRO A 265 2.69 -4.51 -12.56
C PRO A 265 2.51 -3.60 -11.33
N GLY A 266 3.03 -2.39 -11.40
CA GLY A 266 2.95 -1.38 -10.34
C GLY A 266 4.05 -1.48 -9.27
N LEU A 267 4.87 -2.53 -9.30
CA LEU A 267 5.97 -2.75 -8.36
C LEU A 267 7.35 -2.79 -9.04
N GLU A 268 7.44 -2.52 -10.34
CA GLU A 268 8.69 -2.59 -11.09
C GLU A 268 9.76 -1.60 -10.62
N GLN A 269 9.34 -0.47 -10.05
CA GLN A 269 10.22 0.56 -9.52
C GLN A 269 10.32 0.53 -7.99
N ALA A 270 9.78 -0.51 -7.34
CA ALA A 270 9.87 -0.63 -5.90
C ALA A 270 11.34 -0.86 -5.49
N PRO A 271 11.80 -0.24 -4.38
CA PRO A 271 13.20 -0.33 -3.99
C PRO A 271 13.56 -1.75 -3.57
N ARG A 272 14.86 -2.08 -3.66
CA ARG A 272 15.41 -3.37 -3.23
C ARG A 272 14.99 -3.72 -1.78
N ARG A 273 14.59 -4.97 -1.55
CA ARG A 273 14.06 -5.42 -0.24
C ARG A 273 15.12 -5.77 0.79
N GLY A 274 16.22 -6.35 0.34
CA GLY A 274 17.34 -6.74 1.17
C GLY A 274 18.15 -5.53 1.63
N PRO A 275 18.87 -5.64 2.76
CA PRO A 275 19.76 -4.59 3.24
C PRO A 275 20.89 -4.29 2.25
N ASP A 276 21.41 -3.07 2.32
CA ASP A 276 22.64 -2.65 1.64
C ASP A 276 23.84 -3.43 2.19
N LEU A 277 24.55 -4.13 1.31
CA LEU A 277 25.72 -4.97 1.61
C LEU A 277 27.04 -4.33 1.17
N ARG A 278 27.04 -3.10 0.64
CA ARG A 278 28.26 -2.42 0.19
C ARG A 278 29.26 -2.13 1.31
N ARG A 279 28.85 -2.23 2.58
CA ARG A 279 29.67 -2.01 3.78
C ARG A 279 29.47 -3.11 4.83
N ILE A 280 29.41 -4.35 4.36
CA ILE A 280 29.01 -5.51 5.16
C ILE A 280 29.90 -5.74 6.40
N ASP A 281 31.19 -5.44 6.28
CA ASP A 281 32.22 -5.65 7.32
C ASP A 281 32.14 -4.64 8.49
N GLU A 282 31.35 -3.56 8.35
CA GLU A 282 31.06 -2.65 9.47
C GLU A 282 30.12 -3.29 10.50
N LYS A 283 29.31 -4.26 10.06
CA LYS A 283 28.18 -4.79 10.84
C LYS A 283 28.34 -6.27 11.17
N LEU A 284 28.78 -7.08 10.22
CA LEU A 284 28.70 -8.55 10.27
C LEU A 284 30.10 -9.19 10.25
N THR A 285 30.20 -10.40 10.81
CA THR A 285 31.39 -11.26 10.67
C THR A 285 31.19 -12.27 9.54
N ARG A 286 32.29 -12.88 9.06
CA ARG A 286 32.24 -13.88 7.98
C ARG A 286 31.42 -15.10 8.42
N GLU A 287 31.66 -15.57 9.64
CA GLU A 287 31.03 -16.74 10.26
C GLU A 287 29.52 -16.54 10.37
N TRP A 288 29.08 -15.35 10.81
CA TRP A 288 27.65 -15.05 10.89
C TRP A 288 26.99 -15.07 9.50
N VAL A 289 27.64 -14.50 8.48
CA VAL A 289 27.10 -14.49 7.11
C VAL A 289 27.06 -15.91 6.54
N THR A 290 28.05 -16.75 6.83
CA THR A 290 28.06 -18.18 6.46
C THR A 290 26.84 -18.90 7.02
N LEU A 291 26.58 -18.77 8.32
CA LEU A 291 25.42 -19.40 8.96
C LEU A 291 24.09 -18.85 8.44
N TRP A 292 24.03 -17.53 8.22
CA TRP A 292 22.85 -16.87 7.67
C TRP A 292 22.51 -17.35 6.25
N LEU A 293 23.51 -17.54 5.39
CA LEU A 293 23.29 -18.06 4.03
C LEU A 293 22.93 -19.55 4.01
N ALA A 294 23.36 -20.30 5.03
CA ALA A 294 23.03 -21.73 5.16
C ALA A 294 21.54 -21.95 5.49
N ASP A 295 21.03 -21.33 6.55
CA ASP A 295 19.60 -21.34 6.88
C ASP A 295 19.17 -20.06 7.63
N PRO A 296 18.65 -19.04 6.92
CA PRO A 296 18.19 -17.81 7.54
C PRO A 296 17.07 -18.01 8.57
N ARG A 297 16.19 -19.00 8.36
CA ARG A 297 15.01 -19.25 9.19
C ARG A 297 15.35 -20.01 10.46
N ALA A 298 16.43 -20.77 10.47
CA ALA A 298 17.00 -21.36 11.69
C ALA A 298 17.44 -20.26 12.69
N ILE A 299 17.93 -19.12 12.18
CA ILE A 299 18.34 -17.98 13.02
C ILE A 299 17.16 -17.04 13.31
N LYS A 300 16.32 -16.75 12.31
CA LYS A 300 15.17 -15.84 12.45
C LYS A 300 13.92 -16.44 11.79
N PRO A 301 12.99 -17.06 12.56
CA PRO A 301 11.83 -17.76 12.01
C PRO A 301 10.91 -16.91 11.11
N SER A 302 10.81 -15.61 11.38
CA SER A 302 9.97 -14.66 10.65
C SER A 302 10.69 -13.92 9.51
N THR A 303 11.90 -14.33 9.11
CA THR A 303 12.65 -13.68 8.03
C THR A 303 12.04 -13.89 6.65
N TRP A 304 12.14 -12.86 5.80
CA TRP A 304 11.80 -12.94 4.37
C TRP A 304 12.99 -13.35 3.49
N MET A 305 14.21 -13.44 4.05
CA MET A 305 15.36 -13.98 3.32
C MET A 305 15.10 -15.47 2.98
N PRO A 306 15.08 -15.86 1.70
CA PRO A 306 14.89 -17.25 1.32
C PRO A 306 16.12 -18.09 1.63
N ALA A 307 15.92 -19.39 1.84
CA ALA A 307 17.00 -20.37 1.83
C ALA A 307 17.28 -20.78 0.38
N PHE A 308 18.54 -20.69 -0.06
CA PHE A 308 18.93 -21.15 -1.41
C PHE A 308 19.19 -22.65 -1.47
N TRP A 309 19.28 -23.32 -0.32
CA TRP A 309 19.40 -24.78 -0.21
C TRP A 309 18.37 -25.36 0.77
N PRO A 310 17.06 -25.17 0.50
CA PRO A 310 15.99 -25.60 1.41
C PRO A 310 15.94 -27.13 1.55
N GLY A 311 15.59 -27.61 2.75
CA GLY A 311 15.35 -29.04 3.00
C GLY A 311 16.59 -29.92 3.19
N ARG A 312 17.80 -29.35 3.21
CA ARG A 312 19.02 -30.07 3.56
C ARG A 312 19.44 -29.74 4.98
N MET A 313 19.42 -30.74 5.87
CA MET A 313 19.94 -30.59 7.24
C MET A 313 21.46 -30.43 7.28
N VAL A 314 22.16 -30.91 6.25
CA VAL A 314 23.62 -30.82 6.11
C VAL A 314 23.97 -30.40 4.69
N LEU A 315 24.70 -29.29 4.55
CA LEU A 315 25.23 -28.83 3.27
C LEU A 315 26.31 -29.80 2.76
N ASN A 316 26.38 -30.03 1.45
CA ASN A 316 27.49 -30.78 0.86
C ASN A 316 28.70 -29.87 0.60
N THR A 317 29.83 -30.44 0.19
CA THR A 317 31.08 -29.69 -0.03
C THR A 317 30.91 -28.56 -1.06
N PRO A 318 30.32 -28.78 -2.26
CA PRO A 318 30.06 -27.69 -3.21
C PRO A 318 29.20 -26.55 -2.64
N GLN A 319 28.17 -26.85 -1.85
CA GLN A 319 27.31 -25.85 -1.23
C GLN A 319 28.06 -25.02 -0.18
N ARG A 320 28.87 -25.67 0.67
CA ARG A 320 29.74 -24.97 1.62
C ARG A 320 30.74 -24.07 0.90
N ALA A 321 31.39 -24.58 -0.15
CA ALA A 321 32.32 -23.79 -0.97
C ALA A 321 31.62 -22.60 -1.66
N THR A 322 30.36 -22.78 -2.09
CA THR A 322 29.56 -21.69 -2.68
C THR A 322 29.31 -20.58 -1.67
N ILE A 323 28.85 -20.93 -0.46
CA ILE A 323 28.62 -19.96 0.62
C ILE A 323 29.91 -19.22 0.96
N ASP A 324 31.01 -19.96 1.17
CA ASP A 324 32.31 -19.37 1.49
C ASP A 324 32.79 -18.43 0.38
N ALA A 325 32.65 -18.81 -0.90
CA ALA A 325 33.00 -17.96 -2.03
C ALA A 325 32.16 -16.67 -2.06
N ILE A 326 30.85 -16.75 -1.82
CA ILE A 326 29.96 -15.57 -1.70
C ILE A 326 30.45 -14.66 -0.57
N VAL A 327 30.76 -15.21 0.60
CA VAL A 327 31.30 -14.47 1.75
C VAL A 327 32.64 -13.81 1.39
N ALA A 328 33.53 -14.53 0.70
CA ALA A 328 34.80 -13.99 0.24
C ALA A 328 34.61 -12.77 -0.69
N TYR A 329 33.68 -12.84 -1.64
CA TYR A 329 33.36 -11.72 -2.51
C TYR A 329 32.76 -10.53 -1.75
N LEU A 330 31.76 -10.76 -0.89
CA LEU A 330 31.09 -9.68 -0.15
C LEU A 330 32.05 -8.91 0.75
N PHE A 331 32.95 -9.61 1.45
CA PHE A 331 33.93 -8.95 2.33
C PHE A 331 35.09 -8.31 1.56
N SER A 332 35.55 -8.92 0.45
CA SER A 332 36.62 -8.32 -0.37
C SER A 332 36.16 -7.08 -1.14
N SER A 333 34.88 -7.01 -1.50
CA SER A 333 34.27 -5.87 -2.18
C SER A 333 33.73 -4.80 -1.23
N SER A 334 33.83 -5.00 0.10
CA SER A 334 33.27 -4.06 1.08
C SER A 334 33.92 -2.66 0.97
N GLY A 335 33.12 -1.63 1.23
CA GLY A 335 33.53 -0.23 1.25
C GLY A 335 34.52 0.11 2.33
N ALA A 336 35.15 1.28 2.17
CA ALA A 336 35.80 1.91 3.29
C ALA A 336 34.78 2.03 4.43
N ARG A 337 35.19 1.60 5.62
CA ARG A 337 34.39 1.78 6.82
C ARG A 337 34.10 3.27 6.98
N GLY A 338 32.84 3.60 7.23
CA GLY A 338 32.44 4.96 7.58
C GLY A 338 33.23 5.44 8.79
N THR A 339 33.39 6.76 8.91
CA THR A 339 34.00 7.38 10.10
C THR A 339 33.34 6.81 11.36
N PRO A 340 34.10 6.20 12.28
CA PRO A 340 33.56 5.71 13.54
C PRO A 340 32.78 6.84 14.21
N VAL A 341 31.51 6.59 14.53
CA VAL A 341 30.77 7.53 15.37
C VAL A 341 31.49 7.58 16.71
N ALA A 342 31.72 8.78 17.26
CA ALA A 342 32.30 9.01 18.58
C ALA A 342 31.36 8.53 19.71
N SER A 343 30.95 7.26 19.66
CA SER A 343 30.14 6.56 20.65
C SER A 343 31.00 5.67 21.56
N ALA A 344 32.33 5.71 21.45
CA ALA A 344 33.24 4.94 22.30
C ALA A 344 33.02 5.19 23.80
N GLY A 345 32.64 6.41 24.21
CA GLY A 345 32.25 6.72 25.61
C GLY A 345 30.76 6.47 25.95
N ARG A 346 29.91 6.18 24.96
CA ARG A 346 28.45 5.95 25.09
C ARG A 346 28.08 4.47 24.96
N ALA A 347 29.07 3.61 24.70
CA ALA A 347 28.91 2.19 24.37
C ALA A 347 29.09 1.25 25.59
N THR A 348 29.28 1.77 26.81
CA THR A 348 29.43 0.97 28.04
C THR A 348 28.12 0.90 28.81
N GLY A 349 27.53 -0.29 28.90
CA GLY A 349 26.35 -0.55 29.74
C GLY A 349 25.05 0.11 29.24
N GLY A 350 23.94 -0.46 29.67
CA GLY A 350 22.58 0.04 29.44
C GLY A 350 21.60 -0.89 30.16
N ASP A 351 20.49 -0.35 30.63
CA ASP A 351 19.48 -1.07 31.41
C ASP A 351 18.61 -1.92 30.46
N VAL A 352 18.71 -3.24 30.61
CA VAL A 352 17.95 -4.22 29.82
C VAL A 352 16.44 -4.10 30.07
N ALA A 353 16.03 -3.83 31.32
CA ALA A 353 14.62 -3.71 31.68
C ALA A 353 14.03 -2.42 31.09
N HIS A 354 14.73 -1.30 31.22
CA HIS A 354 14.30 -0.04 30.60
C HIS A 354 14.30 -0.14 29.06
N GLY A 355 15.31 -0.78 28.46
CA GLY A 355 15.38 -1.04 27.03
C GLY A 355 14.19 -1.84 26.50
N LYS A 356 13.74 -2.84 27.25
CA LYS A 356 12.51 -3.59 26.96
C LYS A 356 11.29 -2.68 26.95
N THR A 357 11.12 -1.86 27.99
CA THR A 357 10.01 -0.89 28.08
C THR A 357 9.99 0.06 26.90
N ILE A 358 11.15 0.55 26.44
CA ILE A 358 11.25 1.42 25.27
C ILE A 358 10.78 0.69 24.01
N VAL A 359 11.28 -0.54 23.77
CA VAL A 359 10.89 -1.33 22.58
C VAL A 359 9.37 -1.57 22.55
N GLU A 360 8.77 -1.86 23.69
CA GLU A 360 7.34 -2.14 23.81
C GLU A 360 6.45 -0.89 23.71
N SER A 361 6.95 0.29 24.07
CA SER A 361 6.11 1.50 24.22
C SER A 361 6.37 2.64 23.24
N VAL A 362 7.58 2.79 22.69
CA VAL A 362 7.95 3.92 21.80
C VAL A 362 7.51 3.69 20.35
N GLY A 363 7.20 2.44 19.97
CA GLY A 363 6.59 2.11 18.68
C GLY A 363 7.38 1.11 17.82
N CYS A 364 8.47 0.52 18.33
CA CYS A 364 9.26 -0.48 17.60
C CYS A 364 8.38 -1.64 17.10
N LEU A 365 7.43 -2.09 17.92
CA LEU A 365 6.56 -3.23 17.63
C LEU A 365 5.51 -2.97 16.54
N GLY A 366 5.32 -1.72 16.09
CA GLY A 366 4.48 -1.40 14.94
C GLY A 366 5.09 -1.88 13.61
N CYS A 367 6.42 -2.04 13.57
CA CYS A 367 7.16 -2.52 12.40
C CYS A 367 7.92 -3.81 12.65
N HIS A 368 8.23 -4.15 13.90
CA HIS A 368 9.09 -5.27 14.26
C HIS A 368 8.35 -6.34 15.07
N VAL A 369 8.74 -7.60 14.84
CA VAL A 369 8.41 -8.72 15.72
C VAL A 369 9.54 -9.02 16.69
N VAL A 370 9.16 -9.49 17.88
CA VAL A 370 10.07 -9.97 18.93
C VAL A 370 9.65 -11.39 19.28
N GLY A 371 10.61 -12.25 19.61
CA GLY A 371 10.36 -13.65 19.97
C GLY A 371 10.24 -14.59 18.76
N ALA A 372 9.70 -15.78 18.99
CA ALA A 372 9.71 -16.87 18.01
C ALA A 372 8.48 -16.92 17.08
N THR A 373 7.67 -15.86 17.01
CA THR A 373 6.46 -15.83 16.18
C THR A 373 6.79 -16.19 14.72
N PRO A 374 6.18 -17.25 14.16
CA PRO A 374 6.35 -17.62 12.77
C PRO A 374 5.92 -16.49 11.83
N ARG A 375 6.53 -16.43 10.64
CA ARG A 375 6.22 -15.39 9.64
C ARG A 375 4.75 -15.36 9.23
N ASP A 376 4.14 -16.54 9.09
CA ASP A 376 2.77 -16.74 8.61
C ASP A 376 1.71 -16.23 9.61
N GLU A 377 2.06 -16.24 10.91
CA GLU A 377 1.23 -15.76 12.01
C GLU A 377 1.49 -14.28 12.33
N ALA A 378 2.68 -13.78 11.98
CA ALA A 378 3.03 -12.40 12.18
C ALA A 378 2.30 -11.49 11.20
N SER A 379 1.85 -10.33 11.69
CA SER A 379 1.28 -9.28 10.83
C SER A 379 2.28 -8.86 9.75
N LEU A 380 1.82 -8.74 8.49
CA LEU A 380 2.63 -8.23 7.36
C LEU A 380 3.14 -6.80 7.60
N ARG A 381 2.50 -6.04 8.49
CA ARG A 381 2.92 -4.70 8.92
C ARG A 381 4.01 -4.75 10.00
N ARG A 382 4.03 -5.80 10.81
CA ARG A 382 5.03 -6.05 11.85
C ARG A 382 6.22 -6.91 11.38
N THR A 383 6.11 -7.53 10.21
CA THR A 383 7.24 -8.09 9.45
C THR A 383 7.80 -7.09 8.43
N PHE A 384 7.41 -5.81 8.56
CA PHE A 384 7.96 -4.72 7.77
C PHE A 384 9.44 -4.49 8.09
N GLY A 385 9.76 -4.44 9.38
CA GLY A 385 11.11 -4.43 9.93
C GLY A 385 11.60 -5.86 10.21
N GLN A 386 12.92 -6.01 10.32
CA GLN A 386 13.53 -7.30 10.64
C GLN A 386 13.15 -7.79 12.05
N PRO A 387 13.02 -9.11 12.28
CA PRO A 387 12.85 -9.65 13.63
C PRO A 387 14.01 -9.24 14.55
N LEU A 388 13.69 -8.85 15.79
CA LEU A 388 14.64 -8.21 16.72
C LEU A 388 15.45 -9.17 17.60
N GLN A 389 15.10 -10.46 17.66
CA GLN A 389 15.80 -11.50 18.43
C GLN A 389 17.10 -11.97 17.74
N ALA A 390 18.01 -12.64 18.46
CA ALA A 390 19.25 -13.24 17.94
C ALA A 390 20.15 -12.19 17.24
N LEU A 391 20.46 -11.10 17.94
CA LEU A 391 21.39 -10.06 17.49
C LEU A 391 22.78 -10.20 18.13
N ALA A 392 22.90 -10.93 19.23
CA ALA A 392 24.19 -11.35 19.77
C ALA A 392 24.97 -12.16 18.73
N GLY A 393 26.29 -11.92 18.61
CA GLY A 393 27.15 -12.53 17.59
C GLY A 393 26.95 -12.00 16.16
N LYS A 394 25.80 -11.37 15.84
CA LYS A 394 25.56 -10.74 14.53
C LYS A 394 26.31 -9.44 14.34
N THR A 395 26.28 -8.60 15.38
CA THR A 395 26.76 -7.22 15.30
C THR A 395 27.21 -6.71 16.66
N THR A 396 27.90 -5.58 16.68
CA THR A 396 28.40 -4.97 17.91
C THR A 396 27.34 -4.11 18.58
N ARG A 397 27.44 -3.99 19.92
CA ARG A 397 26.58 -3.07 20.67
C ARG A 397 26.71 -1.62 20.19
N SER A 398 27.94 -1.16 19.93
CA SER A 398 28.19 0.17 19.38
C SER A 398 27.50 0.39 18.03
N TRP A 399 27.46 -0.64 17.18
CA TRP A 399 26.72 -0.58 15.92
C TRP A 399 25.21 -0.45 16.16
N LEU A 400 24.65 -1.24 17.09
CA LEU A 400 23.22 -1.16 17.45
C LEU A 400 22.83 0.23 17.98
N VAL A 401 23.62 0.81 18.89
CA VAL A 401 23.38 2.16 19.42
C VAL A 401 23.33 3.18 18.28
N ASN A 402 24.31 3.15 17.38
CA ASN A 402 24.37 4.07 16.25
C ASN A 402 23.19 3.88 15.29
N TRP A 403 22.82 2.62 15.00
CA TRP A 403 21.72 2.29 14.10
C TRP A 403 20.36 2.72 14.63
N VAL A 404 20.05 2.43 15.89
CA VAL A 404 18.74 2.79 16.48
C VAL A 404 18.62 4.30 16.67
N ARG A 405 19.73 4.99 16.95
CA ARG A 405 19.78 6.44 17.09
C ARG A 405 19.59 7.18 15.77
N GLU A 406 20.27 6.74 14.70
CA GLU A 406 20.31 7.46 13.44
C GLU A 406 20.49 6.51 12.24
N PRO A 407 19.47 5.73 11.88
CA PRO A 407 19.59 4.67 10.87
C PRO A 407 19.93 5.24 9.47
N ALA A 408 19.45 6.45 9.16
CA ALA A 408 19.69 7.14 7.89
C ALA A 408 21.19 7.45 7.65
N ARG A 409 21.99 7.57 8.71
CA ARG A 409 23.44 7.78 8.60
C ARG A 409 24.16 6.56 8.03
N TYR A 410 23.66 5.36 8.32
CA TYR A 410 24.19 4.12 7.74
C TYR A 410 23.54 3.82 6.38
N SER A 411 22.24 4.00 6.25
CA SER A 411 21.50 3.75 5.01
C SER A 411 20.57 4.92 4.73
N PRO A 412 20.95 5.87 3.84
CA PRO A 412 20.16 7.08 3.58
C PRO A 412 18.72 6.83 3.14
N HIS A 413 18.47 5.70 2.47
CA HIS A 413 17.15 5.28 2.00
C HIS A 413 16.50 4.21 2.89
N THR A 414 16.97 4.06 4.14
CA THR A 414 16.38 3.13 5.10
C THR A 414 14.90 3.41 5.32
N ARG A 415 14.11 2.34 5.40
CA ARG A 415 12.70 2.43 5.81
C ARG A 415 12.51 2.52 7.32
N MET A 416 13.57 2.30 8.12
CA MET A 416 13.50 2.48 9.57
C MET A 416 13.57 3.99 9.88
N PRO A 417 12.50 4.59 10.44
CA PRO A 417 12.52 6.00 10.77
C PRO A 417 13.36 6.27 12.02
N ASN A 418 13.69 7.54 12.25
CA ASN A 418 14.29 7.97 13.51
C ASN A 418 13.21 8.03 14.60
N LEU A 419 13.33 7.18 15.64
CA LEU A 419 12.39 7.12 16.77
C LEU A 419 12.63 8.22 17.83
N ARG A 420 13.62 9.09 17.59
CA ARG A 420 14.01 10.22 18.46
C ARG A 420 14.36 9.74 19.87
N LEU A 421 15.22 8.72 19.93
CA LEU A 421 15.77 8.21 21.18
C LEU A 421 16.90 9.12 21.66
N SER A 422 17.01 9.29 22.98
CA SER A 422 18.19 9.88 23.59
C SER A 422 19.39 8.92 23.47
N ASP A 423 20.60 9.41 23.78
CA ASP A 423 21.79 8.55 23.78
C ASP A 423 21.67 7.40 24.81
N SER A 424 21.06 7.65 25.98
CA SER A 424 20.81 6.63 27.00
C SER A 424 19.72 5.64 26.56
N ASP A 425 18.61 6.14 25.99
CA ASP A 425 17.53 5.28 25.48
C ASP A 425 18.07 4.32 24.41
N ALA A 426 18.94 4.81 23.52
CA ALA A 426 19.56 3.99 22.48
C ALA A 426 20.52 2.94 23.07
N ALA A 427 21.24 3.29 24.15
CA ALA A 427 22.10 2.36 24.89
C ALA A 427 21.28 1.24 25.57
N ASP A 428 20.18 1.58 26.23
CA ASP A 428 19.30 0.63 26.91
C ASP A 428 18.62 -0.30 25.89
N VAL A 429 18.11 0.24 24.79
CA VAL A 429 17.57 -0.55 23.68
C VAL A 429 18.63 -1.49 23.11
N ALA A 430 19.86 -1.03 22.88
CA ALA A 430 20.93 -1.89 22.38
C ALA A 430 21.28 -3.01 23.36
N SER A 431 21.26 -2.75 24.68
CA SER A 431 21.46 -3.77 25.72
C SER A 431 20.35 -4.82 25.71
N TYR A 432 19.09 -4.40 25.65
CA TYR A 432 17.95 -5.31 25.55
C TYR A 432 17.96 -6.13 24.25
N LEU A 433 18.20 -5.48 23.11
CA LEU A 433 18.30 -6.16 21.81
C LEU A 433 19.44 -7.19 21.77
N GLY A 434 20.54 -6.92 22.47
CA GLY A 434 21.64 -7.86 22.62
C GLY A 434 21.32 -9.07 23.51
N SER A 435 20.32 -8.96 24.39
CA SER A 435 19.96 -10.03 25.34
C SER A 435 18.80 -10.91 24.87
N ILE A 436 18.11 -10.57 23.79
CA ILE A 436 16.94 -11.31 23.32
C ILE A 436 17.27 -12.34 22.23
N GLY A 437 16.86 -13.58 22.47
CA GLY A 437 17.10 -14.73 21.58
C GLY A 437 18.51 -15.29 21.69
N GLU A 438 18.65 -16.56 21.34
CA GLU A 438 19.93 -17.25 21.39
C GLU A 438 20.84 -16.80 20.25
N ALA A 439 22.12 -16.56 20.58
CA ALA A 439 23.13 -16.31 19.57
C ALA A 439 23.41 -17.60 18.80
N PRO A 440 23.55 -17.56 17.47
CA PRO A 440 24.02 -18.73 16.73
C PRO A 440 25.46 -19.08 17.17
N ASP A 441 25.75 -20.37 17.27
CA ASP A 441 27.12 -20.84 17.50
C ASP A 441 27.98 -20.54 16.26
N LEU A 442 28.80 -19.50 16.34
CA LEU A 442 29.65 -19.07 15.22
C LEU A 442 30.71 -20.12 14.86
N ALA A 443 31.09 -21.01 15.79
CA ALA A 443 32.03 -22.09 15.50
C ALA A 443 31.43 -23.12 14.51
N ALA A 444 30.09 -23.25 14.49
CA ALA A 444 29.39 -24.13 13.56
C ALA A 444 29.50 -23.70 12.08
N ALA A 445 29.99 -22.47 11.81
CA ALA A 445 30.29 -22.03 10.44
C ALA A 445 31.40 -22.88 9.78
N GLY A 446 32.25 -23.50 10.60
CA GLY A 446 33.40 -24.27 10.15
C GLY A 446 34.51 -23.41 9.52
N THR A 447 35.59 -24.05 9.12
CA THR A 447 36.70 -23.40 8.41
C THR A 447 36.46 -23.42 6.90
N PRO A 448 36.78 -22.34 6.17
CA PRO A 448 36.81 -22.33 4.71
C PRO A 448 37.66 -23.49 4.17
N SER A 449 37.26 -24.05 3.02
CA SER A 449 38.06 -25.05 2.33
C SER A 449 39.39 -24.45 1.89
N GLU A 450 40.50 -25.19 2.06
CA GLU A 450 41.77 -24.82 1.43
C GLU A 450 41.91 -25.39 0.01
N ASP A 451 41.02 -26.30 -0.36
CA ASP A 451 41.00 -26.94 -1.67
C ASP A 451 40.41 -26.03 -2.75
N ASP A 452 41.26 -25.63 -3.71
CA ASP A 452 40.89 -24.85 -4.89
C ASP A 452 39.93 -25.60 -5.83
N GLU A 453 39.97 -26.93 -5.88
CA GLU A 453 39.11 -27.73 -6.76
C GLU A 453 37.63 -27.50 -6.43
N ALA A 454 37.29 -27.42 -5.14
CA ALA A 454 35.94 -27.06 -4.70
C ALA A 454 35.47 -25.70 -5.25
N TYR A 455 36.34 -24.69 -5.28
CA TYR A 455 36.00 -23.36 -5.80
C TYR A 455 35.98 -23.29 -7.32
N ARG A 456 36.82 -24.07 -8.01
CA ARG A 456 36.74 -24.25 -9.47
C ARG A 456 35.41 -24.89 -9.85
N ALA A 457 34.95 -25.89 -9.09
CA ALA A 457 33.64 -26.50 -9.31
C ALA A 457 32.49 -25.49 -9.12
N VAL A 458 32.55 -24.63 -8.10
CA VAL A 458 31.57 -23.53 -7.93
C VAL A 458 31.61 -22.60 -9.14
N LEU A 459 32.81 -22.16 -9.53
CA LEU A 459 32.98 -21.27 -10.67
C LEU A 459 32.42 -21.88 -11.97
N ASP A 460 32.74 -23.13 -12.27
CA ASP A 460 32.23 -23.86 -13.44
C ASP A 460 30.70 -24.00 -13.40
N THR A 461 30.14 -24.31 -12.22
CA THR A 461 28.69 -24.47 -12.03
C THR A 461 27.94 -23.15 -12.30
N TYR A 462 28.45 -22.01 -11.80
CA TYR A 462 27.72 -20.73 -11.82
C TYR A 462 28.13 -19.80 -12.97
N LYS A 463 29.38 -19.86 -13.43
CA LYS A 463 29.88 -19.08 -14.56
C LYS A 463 29.72 -19.93 -15.81
N ARG A 464 28.54 -19.84 -16.45
CA ARG A 464 28.12 -20.55 -17.68
C ARG A 464 29.14 -20.57 -18.84
N SER A 465 30.23 -19.81 -18.76
CA SER A 465 31.44 -19.89 -19.59
C SER A 465 32.66 -19.32 -18.85
N ALA A 466 33.30 -20.12 -17.99
CA ALA A 466 34.58 -19.75 -17.37
C ALA A 466 35.71 -19.72 -18.43
N SER A 467 36.48 -18.63 -18.48
CA SER A 467 37.61 -18.50 -19.41
C SER A 467 38.84 -19.29 -18.91
N ALA A 468 39.80 -19.56 -19.79
CA ALA A 468 41.09 -20.15 -19.38
C ALA A 468 41.80 -19.31 -18.30
N ALA A 469 41.66 -17.98 -18.35
CA ALA A 469 42.18 -17.07 -17.33
C ALA A 469 41.47 -17.23 -15.98
N ASP A 470 40.16 -17.50 -15.97
CA ASP A 470 39.42 -17.76 -14.74
C ASP A 470 39.83 -19.11 -14.12
N MET A 471 40.05 -20.12 -14.96
CA MET A 471 40.45 -21.46 -14.51
C MET A 471 41.91 -21.50 -14.01
N ALA A 472 42.74 -20.55 -14.44
CA ALA A 472 44.11 -20.37 -13.96
C ALA A 472 44.19 -19.68 -12.57
N LEU A 473 43.09 -19.14 -12.05
CA LEU A 473 43.07 -18.56 -10.70
C LEU A 473 43.28 -19.64 -9.63
N SER A 474 43.88 -19.22 -8.51
CA SER A 474 44.07 -20.04 -7.31
C SER A 474 43.85 -19.21 -6.05
N GLY A 475 43.62 -19.86 -4.91
CA GLY A 475 43.47 -19.22 -3.61
C GLY A 475 42.38 -18.14 -3.57
N MET A 476 42.64 -17.02 -2.88
CA MET A 476 41.64 -15.96 -2.66
C MET A 476 41.08 -15.35 -3.97
N PRO A 477 41.89 -15.04 -5.01
CA PRO A 477 41.36 -14.61 -6.31
C PRO A 477 40.32 -15.56 -6.92
N LEU A 478 40.57 -16.88 -6.87
CA LEU A 478 39.62 -17.89 -7.34
C LEU A 478 38.33 -17.88 -6.51
N ARG A 479 38.44 -17.80 -5.17
CA ARG A 479 37.27 -17.73 -4.26
C ARG A 479 36.41 -16.51 -4.55
N ILE A 480 37.03 -15.34 -4.75
CA ILE A 480 36.34 -14.10 -5.10
C ILE A 480 35.65 -14.22 -6.46
N ALA A 481 36.32 -14.80 -7.47
CA ALA A 481 35.73 -15.01 -8.79
C ALA A 481 34.53 -15.98 -8.75
N ALA A 482 34.67 -17.10 -8.04
CA ALA A 482 33.60 -18.06 -7.80
C ALA A 482 32.41 -17.42 -7.05
N GLY A 483 32.70 -16.61 -6.03
CA GLY A 483 31.69 -15.89 -5.26
C GLY A 483 30.92 -14.87 -6.09
N ARG A 484 31.63 -14.12 -6.94
CA ARG A 484 31.01 -13.20 -7.90
C ARG A 484 30.10 -13.94 -8.87
N ALA A 485 30.54 -15.08 -9.40
CA ALA A 485 29.73 -15.90 -10.30
C ALA A 485 28.47 -16.45 -9.60
N ALA A 486 28.60 -16.93 -8.36
CA ALA A 486 27.46 -17.40 -7.57
C ALA A 486 26.45 -16.28 -7.27
N ILE A 487 26.90 -15.10 -6.84
CA ILE A 487 26.03 -13.93 -6.60
C ILE A 487 25.27 -13.55 -7.88
N ASP A 488 25.96 -13.61 -9.02
CA ASP A 488 25.38 -13.31 -10.32
C ASP A 488 24.27 -14.29 -10.69
N ALA A 489 24.59 -15.59 -10.65
CA ALA A 489 23.69 -16.66 -11.04
C ALA A 489 22.49 -16.81 -10.08
N LEU A 490 22.70 -16.63 -8.77
CA LEU A 490 21.64 -16.69 -7.76
C LEU A 490 20.81 -15.40 -7.69
N GLY A 491 21.26 -14.32 -8.34
CA GLY A 491 20.52 -13.06 -8.43
C GLY A 491 20.43 -12.29 -7.11
N CYS A 492 21.43 -12.40 -6.21
CA CYS A 492 21.37 -11.74 -4.89
C CYS A 492 21.21 -10.21 -5.00
N PHE A 493 21.73 -9.62 -6.09
CA PHE A 493 21.65 -8.18 -6.39
C PHE A 493 20.23 -7.68 -6.73
N ASN A 494 19.29 -8.58 -7.02
CA ASN A 494 17.88 -8.20 -7.22
C ASN A 494 17.28 -7.71 -5.90
N CYS A 495 17.65 -8.35 -4.78
CA CYS A 495 17.19 -7.96 -3.45
C CYS A 495 18.17 -7.05 -2.72
N HIS A 496 19.48 -7.14 -2.96
CA HIS A 496 20.50 -6.42 -2.19
C HIS A 496 21.27 -5.39 -3.02
N GLU A 497 21.67 -4.28 -2.40
CA GLU A 497 22.70 -3.42 -2.97
C GLU A 497 24.08 -4.05 -2.72
N ILE A 498 24.75 -4.48 -3.79
CA ILE A 498 26.04 -5.16 -3.73
C ILE A 498 26.99 -4.42 -4.67
N ARG A 499 28.17 -4.04 -4.16
CA ARG A 499 29.17 -3.34 -4.97
C ARG A 499 29.59 -4.21 -6.15
N GLY A 500 29.62 -3.62 -7.35
CA GLY A 500 29.96 -4.33 -8.59
C GLY A 500 28.76 -5.00 -9.27
N PHE A 501 27.57 -4.82 -8.70
CA PHE A 501 26.27 -5.23 -9.25
C PHE A 501 25.23 -4.10 -9.22
N ASP A 502 25.65 -2.87 -8.99
CA ASP A 502 24.76 -1.74 -8.66
C ASP A 502 23.68 -1.50 -9.73
N THR A 503 24.02 -1.64 -11.02
CA THR A 503 23.11 -1.46 -12.16
C THR A 503 22.46 -2.76 -12.65
N ARG A 504 22.74 -3.89 -12.02
CA ARG A 504 22.28 -5.19 -12.50
C ARG A 504 20.85 -5.49 -12.00
N THR A 505 20.05 -6.04 -12.89
CA THR A 505 18.67 -6.47 -12.63
C THR A 505 18.34 -7.64 -13.56
N THR A 506 17.71 -8.69 -13.01
CA THR A 506 17.28 -9.88 -13.76
C THR A 506 15.84 -10.23 -13.42
N THR A 507 14.90 -9.45 -13.96
CA THR A 507 13.46 -9.72 -13.79
C THR A 507 12.89 -10.54 -14.94
N VAL A 508 12.02 -11.52 -14.64
CA VAL A 508 11.28 -12.32 -15.63
C VAL A 508 9.75 -12.12 -15.46
N PRO A 509 8.94 -12.19 -16.53
CA PRO A 509 7.49 -12.10 -16.36
C PRO A 509 6.93 -13.29 -15.57
N ILE A 510 5.86 -13.07 -14.80
CA ILE A 510 5.06 -14.14 -14.21
C ILE A 510 4.23 -14.78 -15.31
N ARG A 511 4.21 -16.12 -15.38
CA ARG A 511 3.42 -16.83 -16.41
C ARG A 511 1.93 -16.55 -16.21
N PRO A 512 1.20 -16.11 -17.25
CA PRO A 512 -0.24 -15.89 -17.15
C PRO A 512 -0.95 -17.23 -16.93
N ARG A 513 -1.83 -17.26 -15.92
CA ARG A 513 -2.62 -18.44 -15.56
C ARG A 513 -3.83 -18.02 -14.73
N GLN A 514 -4.98 -18.67 -14.94
CA GLN A 514 -6.24 -18.36 -14.25
C GLN A 514 -6.43 -19.17 -12.94
N ASP A 515 -5.90 -20.40 -12.89
CA ASP A 515 -5.90 -21.32 -11.75
C ASP A 515 -4.66 -21.19 -10.85
N TRP A 516 -4.24 -19.97 -10.52
CA TRP A 516 -3.33 -19.81 -9.38
C TRP A 516 -4.06 -20.22 -8.10
N ASP A 517 -3.90 -21.49 -7.70
CA ASP A 517 -4.46 -22.10 -6.50
C ASP A 517 -3.40 -22.61 -5.52
N GLU A 518 -3.82 -23.08 -4.35
CA GLU A 518 -2.88 -23.55 -3.33
C GLU A 518 -2.02 -24.70 -3.84
N ALA A 519 -2.60 -25.66 -4.57
CA ALA A 519 -1.88 -26.81 -5.12
C ALA A 519 -0.79 -26.37 -6.11
N ALA A 520 -1.11 -25.39 -6.95
CA ALA A 520 -0.18 -24.75 -7.87
C ALA A 520 0.96 -24.03 -7.16
N ILE A 521 0.69 -23.28 -6.09
CA ILE A 521 1.74 -22.63 -5.28
C ILE A 521 2.62 -23.67 -4.60
N LEU A 522 2.01 -24.71 -4.01
CA LEU A 522 2.75 -25.81 -3.39
C LEU A 522 3.60 -26.57 -4.42
N THR A 523 3.15 -26.73 -5.66
CA THR A 523 3.97 -27.35 -6.71
C THR A 523 5.23 -26.52 -7.01
N LEU A 524 5.12 -25.19 -6.97
CA LEU A 524 6.24 -24.28 -7.23
C LEU A 524 7.19 -24.13 -6.04
N PHE A 525 6.69 -24.28 -4.81
CA PHE A 525 7.49 -24.09 -3.59
C PHE A 525 7.57 -25.34 -2.70
N PRO A 526 8.31 -26.39 -3.14
CA PRO A 526 8.88 -27.52 -2.41
C PRO A 526 8.67 -27.64 -0.91
N ASP A 527 9.18 -26.59 -0.30
CA ASP A 527 9.61 -26.43 1.07
C ASP A 527 8.56 -25.74 1.94
N SER A 528 7.38 -25.42 1.38
CA SER A 528 6.25 -24.86 2.11
C SER A 528 5.84 -25.74 3.31
N THR A 529 5.65 -25.12 4.47
CA THR A 529 5.17 -25.80 5.68
C THR A 529 3.67 -26.11 5.62
N ALA A 530 2.92 -25.51 4.68
CA ALA A 530 1.52 -25.87 4.45
C ALA A 530 1.35 -27.30 3.93
N ARG A 531 2.41 -27.89 3.34
CA ARG A 531 2.41 -29.30 2.91
C ARG A 531 2.35 -30.27 4.10
N SER A 532 3.05 -29.98 5.20
CA SER A 532 3.03 -30.84 6.39
C SER A 532 1.68 -30.80 7.11
N THR A 533 0.98 -29.66 7.12
CA THR A 533 -0.37 -29.56 7.71
C THR A 533 -1.43 -30.26 6.84
N ALA A 534 -1.28 -30.22 5.52
CA ALA A 534 -2.14 -30.97 4.60
C ALA A 534 -1.98 -32.48 4.81
N ALA A 535 -0.74 -32.97 4.94
CA ALA A 535 -0.45 -34.38 5.22
C ALA A 535 -0.99 -34.86 6.58
N MET A 536 -0.95 -34.02 7.63
CA MET A 536 -1.52 -34.36 8.95
C MET A 536 -3.04 -34.33 9.01
N SER A 537 -3.70 -33.65 8.06
CA SER A 537 -5.18 -33.62 7.92
C SER A 537 -5.74 -34.79 7.10
N GLY A 538 -4.94 -35.83 6.86
CA GLY A 538 -5.34 -36.99 6.05
C GLY A 538 -5.28 -36.76 4.53
N ALA A 539 -4.56 -35.74 4.04
CA ALA A 539 -4.28 -35.62 2.61
C ALA A 539 -3.14 -36.56 2.21
N VAL A 540 -3.47 -37.86 2.08
CA VAL A 540 -2.69 -38.77 1.24
C VAL A 540 -2.75 -38.20 -0.18
N VAL A 541 -1.62 -37.73 -0.69
CA VAL A 541 -1.43 -37.60 -2.14
C VAL A 541 -1.35 -39.02 -2.67
N GLY A 542 -2.51 -39.59 -2.93
CA GLY A 542 -2.69 -40.91 -3.52
C GLY A 542 -3.94 -40.85 -4.39
N GLY A 543 -3.76 -40.53 -5.67
CA GLY A 543 -4.76 -40.95 -6.65
C GLY A 543 -4.72 -42.48 -6.73
N PRO A 544 -5.89 -43.15 -6.85
CA PRO A 544 -5.90 -44.60 -6.94
C PRO A 544 -5.22 -45.02 -8.24
N ALA A 545 -4.29 -45.97 -8.12
CA ALA A 545 -3.85 -46.78 -9.25
C ALA A 545 -5.06 -47.62 -9.68
N THR A 546 -5.80 -47.14 -10.68
CA THR A 546 -6.77 -47.98 -11.39
C THR A 546 -6.05 -48.63 -12.55
N ASP A 547 -5.79 -49.93 -12.40
CA ASP A 547 -5.57 -50.84 -13.52
C ASP A 547 -6.65 -50.63 -14.59
N ARG A 548 -6.24 -50.17 -15.77
CA ARG A 548 -6.95 -50.47 -17.01
C ARG A 548 -5.97 -51.07 -17.99
N VAL A 549 -6.17 -52.38 -18.15
CA VAL A 549 -5.66 -53.25 -19.20
C VAL A 549 -6.06 -52.68 -20.57
N SER A 550 -5.02 -52.50 -21.40
CA SER A 550 -4.95 -52.63 -22.85
C SER A 550 -6.01 -51.97 -23.74
N ASP A 551 -5.58 -50.99 -24.53
CA ASP A 551 -5.54 -51.25 -25.98
C ASP A 551 -4.33 -50.57 -26.64
N GLY A 552 -3.65 -51.33 -27.48
CA GLY A 552 -2.31 -51.03 -27.95
C GLY A 552 -2.27 -49.96 -29.02
N THR A 553 -1.73 -48.79 -28.70
CA THR A 553 -0.85 -48.03 -29.60
C THR A 553 0.12 -47.22 -28.76
N SER A 554 1.40 -47.38 -29.06
CA SER A 554 2.54 -46.76 -28.38
C SER A 554 2.47 -45.23 -28.44
N ALA A 555 2.16 -44.61 -27.31
CA ALA A 555 2.48 -43.22 -27.01
C ALA A 555 3.07 -43.16 -25.59
N THR A 556 4.37 -42.88 -25.52
CA THR A 556 5.08 -42.59 -24.27
C THR A 556 4.41 -41.44 -23.51
N PRO A 557 4.34 -41.47 -22.17
CA PRO A 557 3.83 -40.33 -21.41
C PRO A 557 4.82 -39.17 -21.59
N VAL A 558 4.40 -38.15 -22.33
CA VAL A 558 5.10 -36.87 -22.37
C VAL A 558 4.88 -36.23 -21.00
N ALA A 559 5.87 -36.36 -20.12
CA ALA A 559 6.05 -35.44 -19.01
C ALA A 559 5.96 -34.03 -19.60
N SER A 560 4.97 -33.24 -19.18
CA SER A 560 4.84 -31.85 -19.64
C SER A 560 6.18 -31.16 -19.41
N PRO A 561 6.84 -30.66 -20.47
CA PRO A 561 8.04 -29.90 -20.31
C PRO A 561 7.58 -28.58 -19.68
N ALA A 562 7.87 -28.40 -18.40
CA ALA A 562 8.03 -27.06 -17.88
C ALA A 562 9.05 -26.41 -18.82
N ALA A 563 8.59 -25.54 -19.73
CA ALA A 563 9.44 -24.91 -20.73
C ALA A 563 10.66 -24.34 -20.02
N SER A 564 11.74 -25.10 -20.13
CA SER A 564 13.02 -24.90 -19.52
C SER A 564 13.68 -23.87 -20.38
N VAL A 565 13.79 -22.64 -19.86
CA VAL A 565 14.71 -21.67 -20.43
C VAL A 565 16.09 -22.34 -20.41
N PRO A 566 16.74 -22.57 -21.56
CA PRO A 566 18.07 -23.14 -21.58
C PRO A 566 19.00 -22.24 -20.74
N GLY A 567 19.58 -22.80 -19.67
CA GLY A 567 20.48 -22.09 -18.75
C GLY A 567 19.94 -21.80 -17.33
N LEU A 568 18.68 -22.15 -17.02
CA LEU A 568 18.10 -21.99 -15.66
C LEU A 568 17.90 -23.32 -14.90
N ALA A 569 18.46 -24.42 -15.41
CA ALA A 569 18.19 -25.78 -14.89
C ALA A 569 19.19 -26.28 -13.82
N ILE A 570 20.15 -25.48 -13.36
CA ILE A 570 21.26 -25.98 -12.50
C ILE A 570 21.11 -25.59 -11.02
N HIS A 571 20.19 -24.69 -10.64
CA HIS A 571 20.13 -24.18 -9.26
C HIS A 571 18.73 -24.24 -8.65
N PRO A 572 18.58 -24.74 -7.40
CA PRO A 572 17.33 -24.61 -6.68
C PRO A 572 16.96 -23.12 -6.55
N GLY A 573 15.73 -22.78 -6.93
CA GLY A 573 15.19 -21.44 -6.73
C GLY A 573 15.10 -21.07 -5.24
N PRO A 574 14.89 -19.79 -4.90
CA PRO A 574 14.79 -19.35 -3.52
C PRO A 574 13.67 -20.08 -2.77
N GLY A 575 14.03 -20.81 -1.72
CA GLY A 575 13.12 -21.53 -0.82
C GLY A 575 12.60 -20.61 0.28
N PHE A 576 11.39 -20.09 0.07
CA PHE A 576 10.76 -19.16 1.01
C PHE A 576 10.04 -19.84 2.18
N ARG A 577 9.85 -21.17 2.17
CA ARG A 577 9.10 -21.95 3.18
C ARG A 577 7.75 -21.33 3.57
N PHE A 578 6.89 -21.05 2.60
CA PHE A 578 5.61 -20.37 2.83
C PHE A 578 4.68 -21.15 3.75
N GLY A 579 4.00 -20.46 4.67
CA GLY A 579 2.92 -21.03 5.50
C GLY A 579 1.56 -21.04 4.79
N PRO A 580 0.51 -21.62 5.41
CA PRO A 580 -0.82 -21.72 4.80
C PRO A 580 -1.44 -20.36 4.41
N ASN A 581 -1.35 -19.35 5.29
CA ASN A 581 -1.93 -18.04 5.01
C ASN A 581 -1.17 -17.33 3.87
N GLU A 582 0.15 -17.47 3.84
CA GLU A 582 1.01 -16.98 2.76
C GLU A 582 0.69 -17.65 1.43
N VAL A 583 0.47 -18.96 1.41
CA VAL A 583 0.08 -19.69 0.19
C VAL A 583 -1.24 -19.16 -0.38
N GLN A 584 -2.25 -18.95 0.47
CA GLN A 584 -3.53 -18.37 0.07
C GLN A 584 -3.39 -16.95 -0.49
N ARG A 585 -2.64 -16.11 0.21
CA ARG A 585 -2.33 -14.74 -0.22
C ARG A 585 -1.57 -14.71 -1.54
N LEU A 586 -0.59 -15.60 -1.73
CA LEU A 586 0.15 -15.70 -2.99
C LEU A 586 -0.74 -16.18 -4.14
N ALA A 587 -1.61 -17.17 -3.91
CA ALA A 587 -2.56 -17.61 -4.91
C ALA A 587 -3.45 -16.44 -5.37
N LEU A 588 -4.04 -15.69 -4.45
CA LEU A 588 -4.81 -14.49 -4.74
C LEU A 588 -3.99 -13.43 -5.49
N ALA A 589 -2.79 -13.11 -4.99
CA ALA A 589 -1.93 -12.09 -5.60
C ALA A 589 -1.58 -12.46 -7.04
N LEU A 590 -1.23 -13.73 -7.29
CA LEU A 590 -0.84 -14.23 -8.60
C LEU A 590 -2.03 -14.32 -9.55
N THR A 591 -3.22 -14.69 -9.08
CA THR A 591 -4.46 -14.54 -9.87
C THR A 591 -4.65 -13.08 -10.31
N ALA A 592 -4.36 -12.11 -9.44
CA ALA A 592 -4.47 -10.69 -9.76
C ALA A 592 -3.39 -10.23 -10.77
N VAL A 593 -2.11 -10.48 -10.49
CA VAL A 593 -1.00 -9.90 -11.27
C VAL A 593 -0.67 -10.67 -12.55
N ALA A 594 -1.01 -11.96 -12.62
CA ALA A 594 -0.85 -12.78 -13.82
C ALA A 594 -2.08 -12.70 -14.76
N GLY A 595 -3.13 -12.00 -14.32
CA GLY A 595 -4.33 -11.75 -15.12
C GLY A 595 -3.99 -10.97 -16.40
N ARG A 596 -4.66 -11.35 -17.50
CA ARG A 596 -4.48 -10.76 -18.84
C ARG A 596 -4.53 -9.23 -18.81
N PRO A 597 -3.80 -8.52 -19.70
CA PRO A 597 -3.99 -7.09 -19.88
C PRO A 597 -5.45 -6.85 -20.25
N ARG A 598 -6.24 -6.38 -19.30
CA ARG A 598 -7.47 -5.64 -19.59
C ARG A 598 -7.01 -4.21 -19.81
N ASP A 599 -7.55 -3.55 -20.82
CA ASP A 599 -7.28 -2.14 -21.09
C ASP A 599 -7.56 -1.36 -19.82
N ALA A 600 -6.51 -1.12 -19.05
CA ALA A 600 -6.61 -0.52 -17.74
C ALA A 600 -7.00 0.93 -17.99
N HIS A 601 -8.28 1.23 -17.82
CA HIS A 601 -8.75 2.60 -17.77
C HIS A 601 -8.32 3.20 -16.43
N ALA A 602 -7.02 3.42 -16.26
CA ALA A 602 -6.50 4.16 -15.12
C ALA A 602 -7.07 5.58 -15.20
N LEU A 603 -7.71 6.03 -14.12
CA LEU A 603 -8.15 7.42 -14.02
C LEU A 603 -6.91 8.31 -13.87
N THR A 604 -6.43 8.91 -14.96
CA THR A 604 -5.17 9.67 -14.98
C THR A 604 -5.31 11.12 -14.55
N THR A 605 -6.42 11.50 -13.88
CA THR A 605 -6.57 12.88 -13.42
C THR A 605 -5.44 13.24 -12.43
N PRO A 606 -4.88 14.47 -12.47
CA PRO A 606 -3.82 14.86 -11.55
C PRO A 606 -4.19 14.68 -10.08
N TRP A 607 -5.46 14.88 -9.73
CA TRP A 607 -5.97 14.66 -8.38
C TRP A 607 -5.95 13.18 -7.97
N HIS A 608 -6.41 12.29 -8.86
CA HIS A 608 -6.35 10.84 -8.61
C HIS A 608 -4.90 10.36 -8.48
N LEU A 609 -4.00 10.82 -9.35
CA LEU A 609 -2.58 10.47 -9.28
C LEU A 609 -1.94 10.94 -7.97
N SER A 610 -2.26 12.15 -7.49
CA SER A 610 -1.77 12.66 -6.20
C SER A 610 -2.28 11.82 -5.03
N LYS A 611 -3.57 11.46 -5.03
CA LYS A 611 -4.18 10.57 -4.02
C LYS A 611 -3.50 9.21 -3.98
N VAL A 612 -3.32 8.57 -5.14
CA VAL A 612 -2.69 7.23 -5.26
C VAL A 612 -1.23 7.29 -4.84
N SER A 613 -0.48 8.32 -5.26
CA SER A 613 0.93 8.47 -4.90
C SER A 613 1.12 8.72 -3.39
N GLY A 614 0.32 9.60 -2.80
CA GLY A 614 0.36 9.86 -1.35
C GLY A 614 -0.04 8.62 -0.55
N ARG A 615 -1.06 7.88 -0.98
CA ARG A 615 -1.45 6.60 -0.39
C ARG A 615 -0.30 5.58 -0.47
N ALA A 616 0.34 5.44 -1.62
CA ALA A 616 1.46 4.51 -1.80
C ALA A 616 2.63 4.84 -0.87
N LEU A 617 2.90 6.12 -0.63
CA LEU A 617 3.94 6.56 0.30
C LEU A 617 3.57 6.26 1.77
N VAL A 618 2.33 6.49 2.18
CA VAL A 618 1.81 6.11 3.52
C VAL A 618 1.95 4.61 3.76
N GLN A 619 1.74 3.79 2.72
CA GLN A 619 1.95 2.34 2.76
C GLN A 619 3.45 1.98 2.78
N ASP A 620 4.28 2.64 1.98
CA ASP A 620 5.73 2.36 1.91
C ASP A 620 6.46 2.69 3.20
N ARG A 621 6.05 3.75 3.89
CA ARG A 621 6.59 4.16 5.19
C ARG A 621 5.92 3.46 6.37
N ASN A 622 5.01 2.52 6.08
CA ASN A 622 4.26 1.73 7.07
C ASN A 622 3.49 2.56 8.11
N CYS A 623 2.99 3.74 7.73
CA CYS A 623 2.17 4.56 8.64
C CYS A 623 0.98 3.75 9.18
N VAL A 624 0.42 2.87 8.36
CA VAL A 624 -0.66 1.94 8.70
C VAL A 624 -0.29 0.85 9.73
N GLY A 625 0.99 0.54 9.92
CA GLY A 625 1.41 -0.37 11.00
C GLY A 625 1.17 0.22 12.39
N CYS A 626 1.22 1.55 12.49
CA CYS A 626 0.88 2.27 13.72
C CYS A 626 -0.57 2.76 13.72
N HIS A 627 -0.99 3.42 12.65
CA HIS A 627 -2.26 4.14 12.58
C HIS A 627 -3.34 3.33 11.86
N PRO A 628 -4.59 3.36 12.35
CA PRO A 628 -5.74 2.98 11.52
C PRO A 628 -5.95 4.02 10.41
N ILE A 629 -6.05 3.57 9.15
CA ILE A 629 -6.26 4.44 7.97
C ILE A 629 -7.18 3.71 6.98
N GLU A 630 -8.23 4.39 6.48
CA GLU A 630 -9.20 3.82 5.54
C GLU A 630 -9.73 2.43 5.99
N GLY A 631 -9.90 2.24 7.30
CA GLY A 631 -10.41 1.01 7.91
C GLY A 631 -9.39 -0.13 8.10
N THR A 632 -8.10 0.09 7.80
CA THR A 632 -7.06 -0.94 7.92
C THR A 632 -5.88 -0.52 8.79
N GLY A 633 -5.04 -1.51 9.16
CA GLY A 633 -3.85 -1.29 9.97
C GLY A 633 -4.14 -1.16 11.46
N GLY A 634 -3.37 -0.32 12.13
CA GLY A 634 -3.47 -0.08 13.58
C GLY A 634 -2.89 -1.21 14.42
N ASP A 635 -1.91 -1.97 13.93
CA ASP A 635 -1.27 -3.05 14.69
C ASP A 635 -0.74 -2.57 16.03
N MET A 636 -0.12 -1.38 16.08
CA MET A 636 0.34 -0.79 17.34
C MET A 636 -0.81 -0.47 18.31
N VAL A 637 -1.98 -0.04 17.81
CA VAL A 637 -3.16 0.22 18.65
C VAL A 637 -3.62 -1.05 19.37
N ARG A 638 -3.43 -2.23 18.76
CA ARG A 638 -3.79 -3.53 19.35
C ARG A 638 -2.80 -4.03 20.41
N LEU A 639 -1.62 -3.42 20.48
CA LEU A 639 -0.56 -3.80 21.42
C LEU A 639 -0.52 -2.91 22.67
N VAL A 640 -1.11 -1.73 22.62
CA VAL A 640 -1.25 -0.88 23.81
C VAL A 640 -2.39 -1.38 24.69
N ALA A 641 -2.25 -1.21 26.01
CA ALA A 641 -3.25 -1.66 26.98
C ALA A 641 -4.63 -1.01 26.76
N GLU A 642 -4.65 0.25 26.31
CA GLU A 642 -5.86 1.03 26.06
C GLU A 642 -5.76 1.72 24.70
N PRO A 643 -6.77 1.62 23.81
CA PRO A 643 -6.71 2.24 22.48
C PRO A 643 -6.45 3.74 22.49
N THR A 644 -6.85 4.46 23.55
CA THR A 644 -6.62 5.91 23.71
C THR A 644 -5.13 6.26 23.89
N LEU A 645 -4.33 5.30 24.35
CA LEU A 645 -2.87 5.43 24.48
C LEU A 645 -2.13 5.11 23.16
N GLY A 646 -2.86 4.63 22.15
CA GLY A 646 -2.32 4.27 20.84
C GLY A 646 -2.22 5.44 19.85
N PRO A 647 -1.69 5.18 18.65
CA PRO A 647 -1.73 6.11 17.54
C PRO A 647 -3.18 6.45 17.14
N PRO A 648 -3.49 7.70 16.79
CA PRO A 648 -4.84 8.10 16.38
C PRO A 648 -5.23 7.51 15.02
N LEU A 649 -6.55 7.39 14.79
CA LEU A 649 -7.16 7.20 13.47
C LEU A 649 -6.82 8.40 12.57
N LEU A 650 -6.23 8.16 11.40
CA LEU A 650 -5.80 9.23 10.49
C LEU A 650 -6.73 9.48 9.29
N THR A 651 -7.76 8.65 9.07
CA THR A 651 -8.73 8.89 7.99
C THR A 651 -9.32 10.31 7.99
N PRO A 652 -9.73 10.92 9.12
CA PRO A 652 -10.25 12.28 9.14
C PRO A 652 -9.16 13.36 9.25
N GLU A 653 -7.87 13.01 9.27
CA GLU A 653 -6.81 13.96 9.65
C GLU A 653 -6.71 15.13 8.66
N GLY A 654 -6.97 14.89 7.37
CA GLY A 654 -6.90 15.92 6.34
C GLY A 654 -7.93 17.04 6.46
N SER A 655 -9.02 16.82 7.21
CA SER A 655 -10.00 17.87 7.55
C SER A 655 -9.79 18.45 8.94
N ARG A 656 -9.12 17.70 9.82
CA ARG A 656 -8.88 18.07 11.20
C ARG A 656 -7.87 19.19 11.36
N VAL A 657 -6.74 19.07 10.69
CA VAL A 657 -5.58 19.92 10.95
C VAL A 657 -5.27 20.89 9.81
N GLN A 658 -4.60 21.97 10.14
CA GLN A 658 -4.09 22.93 9.16
C GLN A 658 -3.07 22.22 8.25
N PRO A 659 -3.17 22.34 6.90
CA PRO A 659 -2.21 21.70 5.99
C PRO A 659 -0.76 22.07 6.24
N ALA A 660 -0.51 23.33 6.62
CA ALA A 660 0.83 23.81 6.97
C ALA A 660 1.35 23.14 8.25
N TRP A 661 0.50 23.04 9.27
CA TRP A 661 0.83 22.34 10.51
C TRP A 661 1.11 20.85 10.26
N LEU A 662 0.27 20.15 9.48
CA LEU A 662 0.46 18.73 9.18
C LEU A 662 1.81 18.48 8.50
N ARG A 663 2.17 19.31 7.50
CA ARG A 663 3.47 19.23 6.83
C ARG A 663 4.63 19.49 7.79
N GLY A 664 4.51 20.50 8.66
CA GLY A 664 5.50 20.79 9.70
C GLY A 664 5.67 19.62 10.67
N PHE A 665 4.55 19.06 11.15
CA PHE A 665 4.52 17.93 12.08
C PHE A 665 5.11 16.65 11.47
N LEU A 666 4.79 16.32 10.22
CA LEU A 666 5.36 15.15 9.54
C LEU A 666 6.88 15.30 9.28
N ARG A 667 7.35 16.52 9.07
CA ARG A 667 8.79 16.81 8.91
C ARG A 667 9.53 16.69 10.25
N GLN A 668 9.00 17.32 11.29
CA GLN A 668 9.59 17.36 12.63
C GLN A 668 8.46 17.22 13.66
N PRO A 669 8.12 15.99 14.06
CA PRO A 669 7.02 15.79 15.00
C PRO A 669 7.29 16.49 16.33
N SER A 670 6.30 17.21 16.85
CA SER A 670 6.32 17.77 18.21
C SER A 670 5.52 16.90 19.17
N THR A 671 5.74 17.05 20.48
CA THR A 671 4.99 16.27 21.47
C THR A 671 3.61 16.90 21.70
N ILE A 672 2.55 16.20 21.28
CA ILE A 672 1.16 16.65 21.45
C ILE A 672 0.54 16.09 22.75
N ARG A 673 0.94 14.88 23.14
CA ARG A 673 0.42 14.16 24.31
C ARG A 673 1.61 13.77 25.21
N PRO A 674 2.06 14.64 26.13
CA PRO A 674 3.26 14.41 26.93
C PRO A 674 3.24 13.17 27.83
N TRP A 675 2.04 12.68 28.17
CA TRP A 675 1.85 11.46 28.97
C TRP A 675 1.98 10.16 28.17
N LEU A 676 2.17 10.22 26.85
CA LEU A 676 2.38 9.02 26.04
C LEU A 676 3.86 8.72 25.85
N SER A 677 4.25 7.49 26.17
CA SER A 677 5.55 6.95 25.80
C SER A 677 5.68 6.77 24.29
N LEU A 678 4.56 6.56 23.58
CA LEU A 678 4.52 6.38 22.14
C LEU A 678 4.84 7.68 21.40
N ARG A 679 5.80 7.62 20.47
CA ARG A 679 6.30 8.79 19.74
C ARG A 679 6.04 8.65 18.24
N MET A 680 5.65 9.75 17.60
CA MET A 680 5.62 9.80 16.14
C MET A 680 7.07 9.80 15.62
N PRO A 681 7.47 8.86 14.73
CA PRO A 681 8.81 8.82 14.18
C PRO A 681 9.08 9.95 13.18
N THR A 682 10.37 10.24 12.94
CA THR A 682 10.81 11.14 11.87
C THR A 682 11.23 10.32 10.65
N PHE A 683 10.53 10.51 9.53
CA PHE A 683 10.74 9.75 8.28
C PHE A 683 11.69 10.41 7.29
N GLY A 684 12.05 11.69 7.50
CA GLY A 684 12.92 12.44 6.58
C GLY A 684 12.30 12.65 5.19
N LEU A 685 10.98 12.87 5.13
CA LEU A 685 10.26 13.06 3.87
C LEU A 685 10.70 14.36 3.17
N ALA A 686 10.86 14.29 1.85
CA ALA A 686 11.08 15.46 1.00
C ALA A 686 9.82 16.34 0.91
N ASP A 687 9.97 17.57 0.40
CA ASP A 687 8.88 18.55 0.35
C ASP A 687 7.71 18.07 -0.52
N ASP A 688 8.02 17.47 -1.67
CA ASP A 688 7.04 16.88 -2.58
C ASP A 688 6.38 15.62 -1.98
N GLU A 689 7.10 14.84 -1.20
CA GLU A 689 6.56 13.71 -0.44
C GLU A 689 5.56 14.19 0.63
N LEU A 690 5.90 15.24 1.37
CA LEU A 690 5.04 15.85 2.39
C LEU A 690 3.75 16.41 1.79
N GLU A 691 3.83 17.06 0.63
CA GLU A 691 2.65 17.55 -0.10
C GLU A 691 1.73 16.40 -0.54
N ARG A 692 2.30 15.34 -1.13
CA ARG A 692 1.55 14.16 -1.56
C ARG A 692 0.82 13.47 -0.40
N VAL A 693 1.48 13.32 0.75
CA VAL A 693 0.85 12.75 1.96
C VAL A 693 -0.27 13.66 2.47
N GLY A 694 -0.05 14.98 2.50
CA GLY A 694 -1.06 15.95 2.90
C GLY A 694 -2.31 15.93 2.00
N GLU A 695 -2.11 15.91 0.68
CA GLU A 695 -3.20 15.82 -0.29
C GLU A 695 -3.95 14.50 -0.18
N TYR A 696 -3.23 13.39 0.03
CA TYR A 696 -3.86 12.10 0.28
C TYR A 696 -4.79 12.15 1.51
N PHE A 697 -4.31 12.61 2.67
CA PHE A 697 -5.16 12.71 3.86
C PHE A 697 -6.37 13.62 3.64
N ARG A 698 -6.18 14.72 2.90
CA ARG A 698 -7.28 15.62 2.50
C ARG A 698 -8.30 14.94 1.59
N SER A 699 -7.84 14.03 0.72
CA SER A 699 -8.68 13.32 -0.25
C SER A 699 -9.52 12.18 0.35
N ILE A 700 -9.16 11.69 1.54
CA ILE A 700 -9.85 10.59 2.24
C ILE A 700 -10.65 11.08 3.45
N ALA A 701 -10.53 12.36 3.80
CA ALA A 701 -11.29 12.94 4.89
C ALA A 701 -12.80 12.96 4.56
N PRO A 702 -13.69 12.61 5.51
CA PRO A 702 -15.15 12.56 5.28
C PRO A 702 -15.76 13.90 4.85
N GLU A 703 -15.20 15.00 5.35
CA GLU A 703 -15.54 16.37 4.98
C GLU A 703 -14.26 17.07 4.53
N ASN A 704 -14.28 17.83 3.44
CA ASN A 704 -13.10 18.56 2.96
C ASN A 704 -13.39 20.06 3.01
N PRO A 705 -13.50 20.67 4.21
CA PRO A 705 -13.74 22.09 4.33
C PRO A 705 -12.56 22.83 3.69
N LYS A 706 -12.85 23.88 2.91
CA LYS A 706 -11.78 24.79 2.47
C LYS A 706 -11.13 25.36 3.73
N PRO A 707 -9.79 25.51 3.79
CA PRO A 707 -9.15 26.19 4.91
C PRO A 707 -9.80 27.56 5.11
N THR A 708 -10.49 27.72 6.23
CA THR A 708 -11.15 28.98 6.57
C THR A 708 -10.14 29.83 7.34
N PRO A 709 -9.87 31.07 6.92
CA PRO A 709 -9.02 31.99 7.69
C PRO A 709 -9.49 32.08 9.14
N LEU A 710 -8.55 32.22 10.08
CA LEU A 710 -8.92 32.49 11.46
C LEU A 710 -9.81 33.75 11.49
N PRO A 711 -10.96 33.74 12.19
CA PRO A 711 -11.83 34.91 12.27
C PRO A 711 -11.10 36.11 12.88
N ASP A 712 -11.24 37.30 12.27
CA ASP A 712 -10.76 38.56 12.87
C ASP A 712 -11.58 38.91 14.12
N GLY A 713 -10.92 39.25 15.22
CA GLY A 713 -11.60 39.76 16.43
C GLY A 713 -12.43 38.71 17.17
N VAL A 714 -11.77 37.71 17.76
CA VAL A 714 -12.40 36.70 18.63
C VAL A 714 -12.97 37.36 19.89
N SER A 715 -14.30 37.40 20.04
CA SER A 715 -14.93 37.74 21.33
C SER A 715 -15.03 36.49 22.21
N ALA A 716 -14.10 36.35 23.15
CA ALA A 716 -13.87 35.13 23.93
C ALA A 716 -14.73 34.98 25.19
N ALA A 717 -15.56 35.96 25.56
CA ALA A 717 -16.24 35.98 26.87
C ALA A 717 -17.28 34.86 27.01
N GLU A 718 -18.26 34.79 26.09
CA GLU A 718 -19.30 33.75 26.09
C GLU A 718 -18.70 32.34 25.92
N GLY A 719 -17.67 32.21 25.07
CA GLY A 719 -16.96 30.95 24.87
C GLY A 719 -16.20 30.48 26.11
N ARG A 720 -15.61 31.41 26.88
CA ARG A 720 -14.92 31.12 28.15
C ARG A 720 -15.90 30.64 29.21
N GLU A 721 -17.03 31.32 29.37
CA GLU A 721 -18.07 30.91 30.33
C GLU A 721 -18.59 29.50 30.02
N LEU A 722 -18.85 29.20 28.73
CA LEU A 722 -19.23 27.87 28.29
C LEU A 722 -18.13 26.83 28.53
N PHE A 723 -16.87 27.18 28.30
CA PHE A 723 -15.72 26.29 28.55
C PHE A 723 -15.60 25.90 30.03
N GLU A 724 -15.83 26.85 30.94
CA GLU A 724 -15.85 26.64 32.39
C GLU A 724 -17.10 25.86 32.87
N LEU A 725 -18.26 26.15 32.27
CA LEU A 725 -19.53 25.46 32.54
C LEU A 725 -19.47 23.98 32.14
N LEU A 726 -18.97 23.70 30.94
CA LEU A 726 -18.82 22.35 30.38
C LEU A 726 -17.59 21.61 30.91
N LYS A 727 -16.86 22.23 31.83
CA LYS A 727 -15.69 21.65 32.52
C LYS A 727 -14.64 21.11 31.54
N CYS A 728 -14.41 21.81 30.44
CA CYS A 728 -13.52 21.32 29.38
C CYS A 728 -12.09 21.02 29.88
N GLN A 729 -11.61 21.78 30.87
CA GLN A 729 -10.30 21.59 31.50
C GLN A 729 -10.20 20.35 32.42
N GLN A 730 -11.31 19.68 32.74
CA GLN A 730 -11.24 18.39 33.44
C GLN A 730 -10.52 17.33 32.61
N CYS A 731 -10.65 17.39 31.29
CA CYS A 731 -9.98 16.47 30.36
C CYS A 731 -8.87 17.17 29.56
N HIS A 732 -9.11 18.38 29.05
CA HIS A 732 -8.15 19.08 28.19
C HIS A 732 -7.05 19.78 28.99
N VAL A 733 -5.80 19.39 28.72
CA VAL A 733 -4.62 20.01 29.34
C VAL A 733 -4.42 21.44 28.82
N LEU A 734 -4.03 22.37 29.69
CA LEU A 734 -3.64 23.74 29.34
C LEU A 734 -2.24 24.03 29.91
N GLY A 735 -1.24 23.30 29.42
CA GLY A 735 0.17 23.43 29.84
C GLY A 735 0.63 22.56 31.01
N SER A 736 -0.23 22.24 31.99
CA SER A 736 0.11 21.34 33.10
C SER A 736 -0.85 20.17 33.19
N ILE A 737 -0.32 18.96 33.31
CA ILE A 737 -1.11 17.74 33.56
C ILE A 737 -1.67 17.82 34.99
N PRO A 738 -2.99 17.68 35.20
CA PRO A 738 -3.57 17.63 36.54
C PRO A 738 -2.93 16.52 37.38
N LYS A 739 -2.55 16.84 38.62
CA LYS A 739 -2.13 15.82 39.59
C LYS A 739 -3.35 14.92 39.89
N ASP A 740 -3.12 13.62 40.02
CA ASP A 740 -4.11 12.63 40.48
C ASP A 740 -5.22 12.22 39.49
N GLN A 741 -5.06 12.48 38.18
CA GLN A 741 -5.95 11.91 37.16
C GLN A 741 -5.29 10.78 36.35
N PRO A 742 -6.01 9.67 36.07
CA PRO A 742 -5.53 8.65 35.13
C PRO A 742 -5.25 9.26 33.75
N THR A 743 -4.06 8.99 33.21
CA THR A 743 -3.63 9.53 31.90
C THR A 743 -4.52 9.09 30.74
N SER A 744 -5.25 7.98 30.90
CA SER A 744 -6.26 7.51 29.94
C SER A 744 -7.44 8.48 29.80
N ASN A 745 -7.74 9.31 30.81
CA ASN A 745 -8.82 10.29 30.79
C ASN A 745 -8.41 11.66 30.21
N LEU A 746 -7.11 11.87 29.98
CA LEU A 746 -6.60 13.15 29.49
C LEU A 746 -6.85 13.34 28.00
N ALA A 747 -7.18 14.57 27.63
CA ALA A 747 -7.38 15.03 26.26
C ALA A 747 -6.28 16.02 25.84
N PRO A 748 -6.01 16.18 24.53
CA PRO A 748 -4.88 16.97 24.03
C PRO A 748 -4.88 18.43 24.50
N ASP A 749 -3.68 19.01 24.58
CA ASP A 749 -3.47 20.42 24.91
C ASP A 749 -4.12 21.33 23.85
N LEU A 750 -5.00 22.23 24.30
CA LEU A 750 -5.76 23.13 23.43
C LEU A 750 -5.06 24.45 23.11
N ARG A 751 -3.93 24.78 23.76
CA ARG A 751 -3.18 26.02 23.47
C ARG A 751 -2.65 26.07 22.03
N MET A 752 -2.33 24.91 21.47
CA MET A 752 -1.92 24.77 20.07
C MET A 752 -3.09 24.73 19.07
N ALA A 753 -4.35 24.83 19.53
CA ALA A 753 -5.50 24.65 18.65
C ALA A 753 -5.51 25.63 17.47
N HIS A 754 -5.06 26.86 17.68
CA HIS A 754 -5.03 27.91 16.67
C HIS A 754 -4.06 27.65 15.51
N GLU A 755 -2.91 27.03 15.79
CA GLU A 755 -1.92 26.65 14.78
C GLU A 755 -2.28 25.30 14.15
N ARG A 756 -2.89 24.41 14.94
CA ARG A 756 -3.07 23.00 14.59
C ARG A 756 -4.39 22.70 13.91
N LEU A 757 -5.51 23.17 14.44
CA LEU A 757 -6.85 22.70 14.07
C LEU A 757 -7.50 23.62 13.04
N GLN A 758 -8.31 23.03 12.16
CA GLN A 758 -9.19 23.80 11.27
C GLN A 758 -10.39 24.36 12.05
N PRO A 759 -10.73 25.66 11.89
CA PRO A 759 -11.88 26.26 12.57
C PRO A 759 -13.20 25.51 12.32
N ASP A 760 -13.45 25.12 11.08
CA ASP A 760 -14.69 24.43 10.70
C ASP A 760 -14.73 22.99 11.23
N TRP A 761 -13.58 22.35 11.37
CA TRP A 761 -13.50 21.04 12.00
C TRP A 761 -13.84 21.10 13.48
N ILE A 762 -13.42 22.15 14.21
CA ILE A 762 -13.79 22.32 15.62
C ILE A 762 -15.32 22.43 15.74
N LEU A 763 -15.99 23.13 14.81
CA LEU A 763 -17.45 23.18 14.80
C LEU A 763 -18.07 21.79 14.60
N ALA A 764 -17.59 21.04 13.60
CA ALA A 764 -18.07 19.69 13.31
C ALA A 764 -17.84 18.74 14.50
N TRP A 765 -16.66 18.82 15.11
CA TRP A 765 -16.28 18.06 16.30
C TRP A 765 -17.17 18.35 17.50
N LEU A 766 -17.46 19.63 17.81
CA LEU A 766 -18.32 19.99 18.93
C LEU A 766 -19.79 19.60 18.71
N ARG A 767 -20.26 19.55 17.45
CA ARG A 767 -21.62 19.14 17.10
C ARG A 767 -21.85 17.65 17.34
N ASN A 768 -20.97 16.81 16.82
CA ASN A 768 -21.10 15.35 16.95
C ASN A 768 -19.73 14.67 16.92
N PRO A 769 -19.02 14.61 18.07
CA PRO A 769 -17.72 13.96 18.15
C PRO A 769 -17.77 12.49 17.76
N GLY A 770 -18.83 11.78 18.15
CA GLY A 770 -19.02 10.34 17.92
C GLY A 770 -19.18 9.97 16.44
N ALA A 771 -19.70 10.88 15.61
CA ALA A 771 -19.76 10.69 14.17
C ALA A 771 -18.40 10.80 13.47
N ILE A 772 -17.46 11.57 14.04
CA ILE A 772 -16.11 11.76 13.48
C ILE A 772 -15.15 10.69 14.02
N LEU A 773 -15.18 10.44 15.34
CA LEU A 773 -14.37 9.43 16.00
C LEU A 773 -15.27 8.53 16.85
N PRO A 774 -15.74 7.40 16.29
CA PRO A 774 -16.52 6.42 17.04
C PRO A 774 -15.79 5.96 18.31
N GLY A 775 -16.51 5.89 19.42
CA GLY A 775 -15.95 5.52 20.74
C GLY A 775 -15.13 6.62 21.42
N THR A 776 -15.14 7.86 20.90
CA THR A 776 -14.52 9.00 21.58
C THR A 776 -15.14 9.27 22.95
N ARG A 777 -14.31 9.70 23.90
CA ARG A 777 -14.74 10.15 25.24
C ARG A 777 -15.22 11.61 25.27
N MET A 778 -15.07 12.35 24.16
CA MET A 778 -15.59 13.70 24.05
C MET A 778 -17.13 13.69 24.15
N PRO A 779 -17.75 14.39 25.12
CA PRO A 779 -19.20 14.38 25.26
C PRO A 779 -19.91 15.02 24.07
N THR A 780 -21.08 14.48 23.70
CA THR A 780 -22.00 15.12 22.76
C THR A 780 -22.91 16.08 23.54
N PHE A 781 -22.51 17.35 23.63
CA PHE A 781 -23.26 18.36 24.38
C PHE A 781 -24.58 18.81 23.70
N TRP A 782 -24.72 18.62 22.39
CA TRP A 782 -25.92 18.93 21.61
C TRP A 782 -26.45 17.68 20.87
N PRO A 783 -27.08 16.72 21.57
CA PRO A 783 -27.57 15.49 20.96
C PRO A 783 -28.69 15.70 19.93
N ASP A 784 -29.39 16.85 19.97
CA ASP A 784 -30.41 17.28 18.98
C ASP A 784 -30.01 18.62 18.34
N TYR A 785 -28.75 18.73 17.90
CA TYR A 785 -28.19 19.98 17.37
C TYR A 785 -29.11 20.64 16.32
N PRO A 786 -29.37 21.98 16.40
CA PRO A 786 -28.69 22.96 17.25
C PRO A 786 -29.20 23.07 18.69
N LYS A 787 -30.14 22.21 19.11
CA LYS A 787 -30.68 22.20 20.48
C LYS A 787 -29.91 21.26 21.39
N SER A 788 -30.08 21.47 22.69
CA SER A 788 -29.62 20.56 23.72
C SER A 788 -30.73 20.32 24.74
N TYR A 789 -30.77 19.10 25.30
CA TYR A 789 -31.62 18.79 26.43
C TYR A 789 -31.01 19.26 27.77
N TYR A 790 -29.77 19.73 27.78
CA TYR A 790 -29.16 20.35 28.95
C TYR A 790 -29.68 21.78 29.09
N ALA A 791 -30.40 22.07 30.17
CA ALA A 791 -31.02 23.38 30.38
C ALA A 791 -30.07 24.59 30.20
N PRO A 792 -28.78 24.55 30.60
CA PRO A 792 -27.86 25.66 30.32
C PRO A 792 -27.50 25.84 28.83
N LEU A 793 -27.76 24.84 27.98
CA LEU A 793 -27.42 24.76 26.56
C LEU A 793 -28.65 24.70 25.64
N ASP A 794 -29.86 24.94 26.17
CA ASP A 794 -31.13 24.91 25.43
C ASP A 794 -31.32 26.10 24.46
N LYS A 795 -30.39 27.06 24.51
CA LYS A 795 -30.32 28.28 23.68
C LYS A 795 -29.84 27.98 22.25
N ASP A 796 -29.49 29.01 21.48
CA ASP A 796 -28.90 28.87 20.14
C ASP A 796 -27.56 28.14 20.21
N GLY A 797 -27.59 26.81 20.12
CA GLY A 797 -26.40 25.95 20.18
C GLY A 797 -25.44 26.19 19.01
N ALA A 798 -25.93 26.70 17.86
CA ALA A 798 -25.03 27.07 16.77
C ALA A 798 -24.17 28.28 17.15
N LYS A 799 -24.72 29.26 17.87
CA LYS A 799 -23.97 30.38 18.43
C LYS A 799 -23.02 29.92 19.54
N GLN A 800 -23.47 29.06 20.45
CA GLN A 800 -22.65 28.54 21.54
C GLN A 800 -21.44 27.74 21.03
N VAL A 801 -21.63 26.87 20.04
CA VAL A 801 -20.55 26.10 19.42
C VAL A 801 -19.53 27.02 18.74
N ARG A 802 -19.97 28.10 18.07
CA ARG A 802 -19.06 29.11 17.51
C ARG A 802 -18.28 29.83 18.61
N ALA A 803 -18.94 30.24 19.69
CA ALA A 803 -18.29 30.92 20.82
C ALA A 803 -17.20 30.04 21.46
N ILE A 804 -17.48 28.73 21.67
CA ILE A 804 -16.48 27.79 22.21
C ILE A 804 -15.31 27.62 21.25
N ARG A 805 -15.56 27.43 19.94
CA ARG A 805 -14.49 27.38 18.93
C ARG A 805 -13.60 28.61 19.03
N ASP A 806 -14.20 29.79 19.07
CA ASP A 806 -13.50 31.07 19.08
C ASP A 806 -12.62 31.17 20.34
N HIS A 807 -13.17 30.83 21.51
CA HIS A 807 -12.38 30.75 22.75
C HIS A 807 -11.20 29.76 22.63
N VAL A 808 -11.42 28.56 22.09
CA VAL A 808 -10.37 27.54 21.90
C VAL A 808 -9.26 28.04 20.97
N LEU A 809 -9.59 28.77 19.90
CA LEU A 809 -8.61 29.35 18.98
C LEU A 809 -7.87 30.58 19.59
N ALA A 810 -8.37 31.15 20.67
CA ALA A 810 -7.71 32.23 21.40
C ALA A 810 -6.75 31.74 22.50
N LEU A 811 -6.80 30.46 22.89
CA LEU A 811 -5.90 29.89 23.90
C LEU A 811 -4.43 29.94 23.45
N ARG A 812 -3.51 30.18 24.40
CA ARG A 812 -2.05 30.28 24.18
C ARG A 812 -1.27 29.59 25.29
#